data_AF-A0A3D3YTW7-F1
#
_entry.id   AF-A0A3D3YTW7-F1
#
_cell.length_a   1.000
_cell.length_b   1.000
_cell.length_c   1.000
_cell.angle_alpha   90.00
_cell.angle_beta   90.00
_cell.angle_gamma   90.00
#
_symmetry.space_group_name_H-M   'P 1'
#
loop_
_entity.id
_entity.type
_entity.pdbx_description
1 polymer ?
#
loop_
_entity_poly.entity_id
_entity_poly.type
_entity_poly.pdbx_seq_one_letter_code
_entity_poly.pdbx_strand_id
1 'polypeptide(L)'
;LDAAYGHANGQMGVLHHECPKCLILPVKAGDEALDRTDDLAKAWLYAADAGSSVISSVTADLGYSKFMDDVIRYIERKGILMAEASNDFDSADHQGGMFHPYVLPGNGAVVSSDGTSWTRSNYTSWGTHNMFTAATDGGTTSESTPTVAGVFGLLLSYGRQAFAKGLISHPLTAAEAVQVMRATARRITDPNLSWPGGPGEWNLQYGYGMPNLFRAMKAVADKRIPPAARIDSPDWYSLFDPTHDTSVPVTGTVTASTSPNFTWRLQAGIGPEPGKHAWFDIGSGSGTGSFSGSLGSLNLNDIPRVYWNRAFHLTANDKTLPSVDEYTVTLRLVVTDEAGQVGEDRRSIAVHHDKSWMPGFPMKIDSGGESQPALVDLQGSGHLDIVYGDADGEVHAIDPVTHAELPGWPVHTNPTHLLRTHPGVNPRYEPVIADVAVGDLNHTGNLDVVVPSTTGRVYAFDNHGTLLPGWPQTLDTGVTPPPIPRPSMPYTRLPVMGSAAGGPVLFDLNGDQKLEVIEAGWDGYIHVWKTDGSDLAGWPVKVALPASETPPPGYVLVNDQKLDSPPAIAYLQGRQAQPFVVVRPQYSETKGSGIQVGAFGFVFAYGADGALVPGWPARLSATAEYYGSAQEFVTEGSSAPVAADVTGSGVGPDLVAVAPVLSPPYLLNGAGQNQARYQGGATNGDTPIVFTTSGAFGKVTGALTYATAETGAASLAQALLTPNGGTAINEYEVAYPAQGGSARPGYPAVRQGIDFLGEPAIADVTGDGMAEIVDGGDSNAMHSYDLTGQVPADFPKWTPGWNLFAPAVGDLMSDGTVDLVSTMREGYLFV
;
A
#
# COMPACT_ATOMS: atom_id res chain seq x y z
N LEU A 1 23.72 -15.65 -7.97
CA LEU A 1 22.63 -16.41 -7.35
C LEU A 1 22.57 -15.96 -5.91
N ASP A 2 21.80 -14.89 -5.69
CA ASP A 2 21.47 -14.41 -4.34
C ASP A 2 20.44 -15.41 -3.78
N ALA A 3 20.79 -16.07 -2.69
CA ALA A 3 20.09 -17.24 -2.18
C ALA A 3 19.00 -16.91 -1.16
N ALA A 4 18.67 -15.63 -0.98
CA ALA A 4 17.53 -15.24 -0.17
C ALA A 4 16.18 -15.49 -0.89
N TYR A 5 16.17 -15.60 -2.23
CA TYR A 5 14.90 -15.68 -2.94
C TYR A 5 15.00 -16.43 -4.28
N GLY A 6 14.46 -17.65 -4.36
CA GLY A 6 14.35 -18.40 -5.63
C GLY A 6 13.46 -17.71 -6.66
N HIS A 7 12.60 -16.82 -6.19
CA HIS A 7 11.64 -16.05 -6.97
C HIS A 7 12.30 -15.08 -7.96
N ALA A 8 13.34 -14.33 -7.58
CA ALA A 8 14.05 -13.43 -8.51
C ALA A 8 14.65 -14.20 -9.71
N ASN A 9 15.16 -15.42 -9.47
CA ASN A 9 15.63 -16.30 -10.55
C ASN A 9 14.46 -16.78 -11.42
N GLY A 10 13.29 -17.05 -10.82
CA GLY A 10 12.07 -17.39 -11.54
C GLY A 10 11.62 -16.27 -12.48
N GLN A 11 11.54 -15.03 -11.98
CA GLN A 11 11.17 -13.84 -12.76
C GLN A 11 12.12 -13.61 -13.94
N MET A 12 13.44 -13.73 -13.73
CA MET A 12 14.41 -13.66 -14.83
C MET A 12 14.22 -14.80 -15.85
N GLY A 13 13.83 -15.98 -15.38
CA GLY A 13 13.46 -17.11 -16.23
C GLY A 13 12.25 -16.82 -17.12
N VAL A 14 11.20 -16.20 -16.56
CA VAL A 14 10.01 -15.76 -17.30
C VAL A 14 10.40 -14.74 -18.38
N LEU A 15 11.20 -13.72 -18.02
CA LEU A 15 11.66 -12.73 -19.00
C LEU A 15 12.46 -13.39 -20.14
N HIS A 16 13.34 -14.34 -19.82
CA HIS A 16 14.12 -15.05 -20.82
C HIS A 16 13.27 -15.97 -21.70
N HIS A 17 12.16 -16.51 -21.19
CA HIS A 17 11.20 -17.26 -21.99
C HIS A 17 10.60 -16.39 -23.10
N GLU A 18 10.18 -15.17 -22.77
CA GLU A 18 9.61 -14.22 -23.74
C GLU A 18 10.67 -13.58 -24.66
N CYS A 19 11.85 -13.28 -24.12
CA CYS A 19 12.97 -12.72 -24.89
C CYS A 19 14.28 -13.49 -24.67
N PRO A 20 14.49 -14.64 -25.33
CA PRO A 20 15.62 -15.55 -25.07
C PRO A 20 16.99 -15.03 -25.52
N LYS A 21 17.03 -13.86 -26.18
CA LYS A 21 18.28 -13.19 -26.58
C LYS A 21 18.45 -11.82 -25.91
N CYS A 22 17.51 -11.41 -25.06
CA CYS A 22 17.69 -10.21 -24.26
C CYS A 22 18.78 -10.45 -23.22
N LEU A 23 19.63 -9.45 -23.01
CA LEU A 23 20.56 -9.42 -21.88
C LEU A 23 19.78 -9.00 -20.64
N ILE A 24 19.99 -9.71 -19.52
CA ILE A 24 19.38 -9.39 -18.23
C ILE A 24 20.41 -8.73 -17.33
N LEU A 25 20.05 -7.58 -16.78
CA LEU A 25 20.79 -6.89 -15.73
C LEU A 25 20.01 -7.06 -14.41
N PRO A 26 20.42 -7.95 -13.50
CA PRO A 26 19.80 -8.05 -12.19
C PRO A 26 20.19 -6.83 -11.34
N VAL A 27 19.19 -6.11 -10.84
CA VAL A 27 19.35 -4.99 -9.91
C VAL A 27 18.54 -5.32 -8.67
N LYS A 28 19.20 -5.32 -7.51
CA LYS A 28 18.54 -5.52 -6.22
C LYS A 28 18.11 -4.15 -5.68
N ALA A 29 16.82 -3.98 -5.39
CA ALA A 29 16.28 -2.76 -4.81
C ALA A 29 16.40 -2.77 -3.29
N GLY A 30 15.76 -3.73 -2.61
CA GLY A 30 15.98 -3.93 -1.18
C GLY A 30 16.03 -5.40 -0.76
N ASP A 31 15.76 -5.65 0.52
CA ASP A 31 15.89 -6.95 1.16
C ASP A 31 14.58 -7.76 1.21
N GLU A 32 13.46 -7.16 0.78
CA GLU A 32 12.11 -7.74 0.77
C GLU A 32 11.43 -7.49 -0.59
N ALA A 33 10.21 -8.02 -0.82
CA ALA A 33 9.44 -7.63 -2.00
C ALA A 33 8.61 -6.36 -1.77
N LEU A 34 8.35 -5.98 -0.52
CA LEU A 34 7.85 -4.67 -0.11
C LEU A 34 9.06 -3.79 0.22
N ASP A 35 9.46 -2.97 -0.75
CA ASP A 35 10.71 -2.23 -0.67
C ASP A 35 10.48 -0.75 -0.35
N ARG A 36 11.53 -0.13 0.19
CA ARG A 36 11.57 1.29 0.48
C ARG A 36 11.51 2.11 -0.80
N THR A 37 10.69 3.16 -0.77
CA THR A 37 10.41 4.03 -1.92
C THR A 37 11.70 4.60 -2.53
N ASP A 38 12.66 5.00 -1.69
CA ASP A 38 13.92 5.58 -2.12
C ASP A 38 14.92 4.55 -2.64
N ASP A 39 14.91 3.31 -2.13
CA ASP A 39 15.75 2.22 -2.65
C ASP A 39 15.24 1.70 -4.00
N LEU A 40 13.93 1.64 -4.20
CA LEU A 40 13.30 1.38 -5.50
C LEU A 40 13.69 2.43 -6.54
N ALA A 41 13.51 3.72 -6.22
CA ALA A 41 13.89 4.81 -7.10
C ALA A 41 15.39 4.77 -7.46
N LYS A 42 16.28 4.49 -6.50
CA LYS A 42 17.73 4.29 -6.76
C LYS A 42 17.98 3.12 -7.71
N ALA A 43 17.28 1.99 -7.51
CA ALA A 43 17.44 0.81 -8.35
C ALA A 43 17.00 1.06 -9.80
N TRP A 44 15.86 1.73 -10.00
CA TRP A 44 15.37 2.10 -11.33
C TRP A 44 16.30 3.11 -12.01
N LEU A 45 16.78 4.10 -11.26
CA LEU A 45 17.75 5.09 -11.76
C LEU A 45 19.06 4.42 -12.17
N TYR A 46 19.56 3.47 -11.37
CA TYR A 46 20.74 2.67 -11.70
C TYR A 46 20.51 1.84 -12.98
N ALA A 47 19.36 1.17 -13.12
CA ALA A 47 19.04 0.39 -14.30
C ALA A 47 18.98 1.27 -15.57
N ALA A 48 18.40 2.45 -15.47
CA ALA A 48 18.33 3.42 -16.55
C ALA A 48 19.73 3.90 -16.98
N ASP A 49 20.57 4.20 -16.00
CA ASP A 49 21.95 4.65 -16.19
C ASP A 49 22.87 3.59 -16.76
N ALA A 50 22.61 2.32 -16.45
CA ALA A 50 23.30 1.17 -17.01
C ALA A 50 22.93 0.91 -18.49
N GLY A 51 21.92 1.62 -19.02
CA GLY A 51 21.53 1.56 -20.43
C GLY A 51 20.45 0.51 -20.74
N SER A 52 19.65 0.13 -19.75
CA SER A 52 18.49 -0.74 -19.97
C SER A 52 17.56 -0.18 -21.04
N SER A 53 16.99 -1.06 -21.87
CA SER A 53 15.95 -0.66 -22.85
C SER A 53 14.54 -0.92 -22.35
N VAL A 54 14.41 -1.86 -21.40
CA VAL A 54 13.19 -2.18 -20.67
C VAL A 54 13.57 -2.43 -19.22
N ILE A 55 12.78 -1.90 -18.29
CA ILE A 55 12.87 -2.17 -16.85
C ILE A 55 11.66 -3.02 -16.46
N SER A 56 11.90 -4.10 -15.72
CA SER A 56 10.87 -4.93 -15.10
C SER A 56 11.04 -4.78 -13.59
N SER A 57 10.17 -3.99 -12.95
CA SER A 57 10.17 -3.83 -11.50
C SER A 57 9.17 -4.79 -10.89
N VAL A 58 9.66 -5.81 -10.20
CA VAL A 58 8.78 -6.84 -9.64
C VAL A 58 8.75 -6.70 -8.12
N THR A 59 8.19 -5.58 -7.70
CA THR A 59 8.24 -5.04 -6.34
C THR A 59 6.86 -4.55 -5.94
N ALA A 60 6.63 -4.45 -4.64
CA ALA A 60 5.56 -3.68 -4.05
C ALA A 60 6.18 -2.50 -3.30
N ASP A 61 5.45 -1.39 -3.27
CA ASP A 61 5.96 -0.12 -2.77
C ASP A 61 5.37 0.16 -1.39
N LEU A 62 6.22 0.57 -0.45
CA LEU A 62 5.78 1.02 0.88
C LEU A 62 5.08 2.39 0.85
N GLY A 63 5.27 3.18 -0.22
CA GLY A 63 4.62 4.47 -0.40
C GLY A 63 4.98 5.14 -1.73
N TYR A 64 4.50 6.36 -1.96
CA TYR A 64 4.74 7.09 -3.23
C TYR A 64 5.46 8.42 -3.06
N SER A 65 6.71 8.47 -3.48
CA SER A 65 7.56 9.66 -3.35
C SER A 65 7.66 10.46 -4.67
N LYS A 66 7.90 11.77 -4.57
CA LYS A 66 8.28 12.58 -5.74
C LYS A 66 9.61 12.14 -6.32
N PHE A 67 10.48 11.51 -5.52
CA PHE A 67 11.74 10.95 -6.03
C PHE A 67 11.47 9.81 -7.02
N MET A 68 10.53 8.90 -6.72
CA MET A 68 10.08 7.86 -7.66
C MET A 68 9.55 8.47 -8.95
N ASP A 69 8.65 9.46 -8.85
CA ASP A 69 8.08 10.15 -10.02
C ASP A 69 9.14 10.85 -10.88
N ASP A 70 10.10 11.54 -10.26
CA ASP A 70 11.21 12.18 -10.94
C ASP A 70 12.07 11.15 -11.71
N VAL A 71 12.33 9.99 -11.10
CA VAL A 71 13.07 8.88 -11.71
C VAL A 71 12.29 8.26 -12.86
N ILE A 72 10.99 8.02 -12.70
CA ILE A 72 10.13 7.49 -13.76
C ILE A 72 10.07 8.46 -14.94
N ARG A 73 9.95 9.77 -14.68
CA ARG A 73 10.04 10.81 -15.73
C ARG A 73 11.43 10.84 -16.37
N TYR A 74 12.51 10.57 -15.63
CA TYR A 74 13.86 10.43 -16.21
C TYR A 74 13.98 9.21 -17.12
N ILE A 75 13.40 8.06 -16.71
CA ILE A 75 13.33 6.81 -17.49
C ILE A 75 12.54 7.04 -18.79
N GLU A 76 11.38 7.71 -18.70
CA GLU A 76 10.56 8.08 -19.83
C GLU A 76 11.34 8.96 -20.82
N ARG A 77 12.03 10.02 -20.34
CA ARG A 77 12.82 10.92 -21.21
C ARG A 77 13.97 10.20 -21.91
N LYS A 78 14.46 9.09 -21.35
CA LYS A 78 15.47 8.21 -21.96
C LYS A 78 14.89 7.26 -23.01
N GLY A 79 13.56 7.21 -23.15
CA GLY A 79 12.85 6.31 -24.05
C GLY A 79 12.89 4.85 -23.58
N ILE A 80 13.02 4.63 -22.27
CA ILE A 80 13.05 3.30 -21.65
C ILE A 80 11.62 2.92 -21.27
N LEU A 81 11.20 1.71 -21.61
CA LEU A 81 9.90 1.18 -21.19
C LEU A 81 10.02 0.59 -19.79
N MET A 82 9.07 0.87 -18.91
CA MET A 82 9.00 0.27 -17.58
C MET A 82 7.69 -0.52 -17.45
N ALA A 83 7.80 -1.72 -16.90
CA ALA A 83 6.66 -2.49 -16.42
C ALA A 83 6.86 -2.78 -14.93
N GLU A 84 5.77 -2.72 -14.17
CA GLU A 84 5.78 -2.86 -12.72
C GLU A 84 4.61 -3.71 -12.23
N ALA A 85 4.82 -4.43 -11.13
CA ALA A 85 3.78 -5.25 -10.53
C ALA A 85 2.59 -4.40 -10.04
N SER A 86 1.39 -4.96 -10.11
CA SER A 86 0.17 -4.28 -9.69
C SER A 86 -0.29 -4.64 -8.26
N ASN A 87 0.13 -5.80 -7.70
CA ASN A 87 -0.31 -6.50 -6.47
C ASN A 87 -1.01 -7.86 -6.72
N ASP A 88 -0.98 -8.75 -5.73
CA ASP A 88 -1.52 -10.13 -5.79
C ASP A 88 -2.82 -10.34 -4.96
N PHE A 89 -3.69 -9.32 -4.84
CA PHE A 89 -4.88 -9.33 -3.97
C PHE A 89 -6.25 -9.09 -4.64
N ASP A 90 -6.39 -9.25 -5.97
CA ASP A 90 -7.67 -8.94 -6.68
C ASP A 90 -8.20 -7.52 -6.41
N SER A 91 -7.30 -6.57 -6.18
CA SER A 91 -7.69 -5.23 -5.74
C SER A 91 -7.93 -4.28 -6.92
N ALA A 92 -8.72 -3.25 -6.66
CA ALA A 92 -8.82 -2.08 -7.54
C ALA A 92 -8.04 -0.87 -6.98
N ASP A 93 -7.20 -1.12 -5.97
CA ASP A 93 -6.25 -0.15 -5.47
C ASP A 93 -5.34 0.39 -6.59
N HIS A 94 -4.63 1.46 -6.22
CA HIS A 94 -3.64 2.05 -7.08
C HIS A 94 -2.25 1.58 -6.66
N GLN A 95 -2.00 0.26 -6.55
CA GLN A 95 -0.68 -0.24 -6.16
C GLN A 95 0.32 -0.28 -7.33
N GLY A 96 1.53 0.23 -7.09
CA GLY A 96 2.69 0.22 -7.99
C GLY A 96 2.38 0.63 -9.42
N GLY A 97 2.46 -0.34 -10.35
CA GLY A 97 2.23 -0.11 -11.76
C GLY A 97 0.83 0.43 -12.10
N MET A 98 -0.13 0.31 -11.18
CA MET A 98 -1.48 0.88 -11.34
C MET A 98 -1.53 2.38 -10.99
N PHE A 99 -0.54 2.95 -10.31
CA PHE A 99 -0.51 4.37 -9.95
C PHE A 99 0.37 5.22 -10.88
N HIS A 100 1.62 4.78 -11.06
CA HIS A 100 2.63 5.65 -11.67
C HIS A 100 2.37 5.94 -13.15
N PRO A 101 2.42 7.21 -13.61
CA PRO A 101 2.35 7.50 -15.02
C PRO A 101 3.55 6.88 -15.77
N TYR A 102 3.36 6.56 -17.05
CA TYR A 102 4.42 6.02 -17.93
C TYR A 102 4.89 4.58 -17.61
N VAL A 103 4.30 3.94 -16.60
CA VAL A 103 4.56 2.56 -16.22
C VAL A 103 3.46 1.67 -16.77
N LEU A 104 3.81 0.47 -17.27
CA LEU A 104 2.83 -0.53 -17.66
C LEU A 104 2.56 -1.47 -16.48
N PRO A 105 1.30 -1.60 -16.01
CA PRO A 105 0.98 -2.56 -14.96
C PRO A 105 1.16 -4.00 -15.45
N GLY A 106 1.76 -4.82 -14.61
CA GLY A 106 2.01 -6.23 -14.83
C GLY A 106 0.80 -7.09 -14.50
N ASN A 107 -0.29 -7.00 -15.27
CA ASN A 107 -1.49 -7.80 -15.02
C ASN A 107 -1.48 -9.16 -15.74
N GLY A 108 -1.97 -10.21 -15.08
CA GLY A 108 -1.94 -11.60 -15.55
C GLY A 108 -3.29 -12.19 -15.93
N ALA A 109 -3.30 -13.02 -16.98
CA ALA A 109 -4.39 -13.88 -17.39
C ALA A 109 -3.91 -15.34 -17.39
N VAL A 110 -4.79 -16.22 -16.97
CA VAL A 110 -4.57 -17.66 -16.87
C VAL A 110 -5.61 -18.40 -17.70
N VAL A 111 -5.32 -19.66 -18.02
CA VAL A 111 -6.27 -20.52 -18.72
C VAL A 111 -7.47 -20.78 -17.80
N SER A 112 -8.68 -20.60 -18.34
CA SER A 112 -9.94 -20.86 -17.62
C SER A 112 -10.01 -22.30 -17.12
N SER A 113 -10.79 -22.54 -16.08
CA SER A 113 -10.89 -23.85 -15.43
C SER A 113 -11.37 -24.97 -16.36
N ASP A 114 -12.09 -24.65 -17.42
CA ASP A 114 -12.52 -25.58 -18.48
C ASP A 114 -11.47 -25.81 -19.59
N GLY A 115 -10.35 -25.08 -19.55
CA GLY A 115 -9.26 -25.18 -20.52
C GLY A 115 -9.51 -24.52 -21.88
N THR A 116 -10.59 -23.76 -22.06
CA THR A 116 -11.01 -23.29 -23.39
C THR A 116 -10.67 -21.83 -23.68
N SER A 117 -10.49 -21.02 -22.64
CA SER A 117 -10.41 -19.56 -22.72
C SER A 117 -9.31 -19.00 -21.81
N TRP A 118 -9.06 -17.70 -21.96
CA TRP A 118 -8.20 -16.95 -21.04
C TRP A 118 -9.09 -16.08 -20.16
N THR A 119 -8.85 -16.10 -18.87
CA THR A 119 -9.55 -15.29 -17.86
C THR A 119 -8.52 -14.56 -17.01
N ARG A 120 -8.89 -13.44 -16.39
CA ARG A 120 -7.99 -12.70 -15.49
C ARG A 120 -7.57 -13.61 -14.34
N SER A 121 -6.36 -13.43 -13.83
CA SER A 121 -5.92 -14.10 -12.61
C SER A 121 -6.62 -13.50 -11.39
N ASN A 122 -7.00 -14.32 -10.41
CA ASN A 122 -7.46 -13.86 -9.10
C ASN A 122 -6.38 -13.10 -8.31
N TYR A 123 -5.11 -13.16 -8.72
CA TYR A 123 -4.06 -12.43 -8.00
C TYR A 123 -4.04 -10.97 -8.43
N THR A 124 -4.08 -10.69 -9.72
CA THR A 124 -3.73 -9.36 -10.20
C THR A 124 -4.81 -8.32 -9.93
N SER A 125 -4.37 -7.13 -9.55
CA SER A 125 -5.21 -5.92 -9.56
C SER A 125 -5.80 -5.61 -10.93
N TRP A 126 -6.80 -4.76 -10.95
CA TRP A 126 -7.52 -4.35 -12.13
C TRP A 126 -8.09 -2.94 -11.93
N GLY A 127 -8.60 -2.31 -12.98
CA GLY A 127 -9.12 -0.95 -12.87
C GLY A 127 -8.67 -0.05 -14.00
N THR A 128 -8.83 1.26 -13.82
CA THR A 128 -8.83 2.20 -14.95
C THR A 128 -7.47 2.44 -15.60
N HIS A 129 -6.36 2.12 -14.92
CA HIS A 129 -5.01 2.18 -15.48
C HIS A 129 -4.56 0.86 -16.13
N ASN A 130 -5.37 -0.21 -16.08
CA ASN A 130 -5.04 -1.48 -16.73
C ASN A 130 -4.84 -1.28 -18.25
N MET A 131 -3.65 -1.65 -18.75
CA MET A 131 -3.29 -1.51 -20.15
C MET A 131 -3.36 -2.84 -20.91
N PHE A 132 -2.76 -3.89 -20.34
CA PHE A 132 -2.65 -5.20 -20.97
C PHE A 132 -2.73 -6.28 -19.91
N THR A 133 -3.30 -7.42 -20.27
CA THR A 133 -3.31 -8.61 -19.41
C THR A 133 -2.51 -9.71 -20.09
N ALA A 134 -1.31 -9.99 -19.57
CA ALA A 134 -0.37 -10.95 -20.12
C ALA A 134 -0.85 -12.39 -19.91
N ALA A 135 -0.70 -13.23 -20.91
CA ALA A 135 -0.94 -14.67 -20.78
C ALA A 135 0.20 -15.30 -19.96
N THR A 136 -0.15 -15.96 -18.86
CA THR A 136 0.78 -16.54 -17.88
C THR A 136 0.34 -17.95 -17.47
N ASP A 137 1.26 -18.73 -16.91
CA ASP A 137 0.96 -20.08 -16.42
C ASP A 137 0.41 -20.05 -14.98
N GLY A 138 1.01 -19.23 -14.11
CA GLY A 138 0.64 -19.11 -12.69
C GLY A 138 -0.29 -17.93 -12.37
N GLY A 139 -0.17 -16.81 -13.09
CA GLY A 139 -1.08 -15.66 -12.96
C GLY A 139 -0.68 -14.59 -11.95
N THR A 140 0.44 -14.75 -11.24
CA THR A 140 0.91 -13.75 -10.27
C THR A 140 1.40 -12.51 -10.98
N THR A 141 1.30 -11.35 -10.36
CA THR A 141 1.93 -10.10 -10.85
C THR A 141 3.43 -10.24 -11.00
N SER A 142 4.03 -11.08 -10.16
CA SER A 142 5.44 -11.42 -10.25
C SER A 142 5.83 -12.24 -11.49
N GLU A 143 4.87 -12.87 -12.14
CA GLU A 143 5.04 -13.56 -13.42
C GLU A 143 4.59 -12.68 -14.61
N SER A 144 3.48 -11.97 -14.49
CA SER A 144 2.98 -11.12 -15.57
C SER A 144 3.84 -9.90 -15.83
N THR A 145 4.45 -9.28 -14.81
CA THR A 145 5.36 -8.14 -14.99
C THR A 145 6.56 -8.45 -15.89
N PRO A 146 7.38 -9.48 -15.60
CA PRO A 146 8.46 -9.87 -16.50
C PRO A 146 7.95 -10.39 -17.85
N THR A 147 6.74 -10.93 -17.93
CA THR A 147 6.10 -11.29 -19.22
C THR A 147 5.83 -10.06 -20.07
N VAL A 148 5.18 -9.02 -19.52
CA VAL A 148 4.94 -7.74 -20.19
C VAL A 148 6.27 -7.12 -20.64
N ALA A 149 7.24 -7.00 -19.72
CA ALA A 149 8.56 -6.47 -20.03
C ALA A 149 9.28 -7.27 -21.13
N GLY A 150 9.25 -8.60 -21.06
CA GLY A 150 9.87 -9.49 -22.04
C GLY A 150 9.27 -9.36 -23.44
N VAL A 151 7.95 -9.31 -23.53
CA VAL A 151 7.23 -9.09 -24.80
C VAL A 151 7.62 -7.76 -25.44
N PHE A 152 7.72 -6.67 -24.65
CA PHE A 152 8.18 -5.38 -25.16
C PHE A 152 9.67 -5.36 -25.49
N GLY A 153 10.51 -6.03 -24.71
CA GLY A 153 11.93 -6.20 -25.01
C GLY A 153 12.16 -6.87 -26.36
N LEU A 154 11.35 -7.88 -26.67
CA LEU A 154 11.40 -8.57 -27.96
C LEU A 154 10.83 -7.70 -29.11
N LEU A 155 9.74 -6.94 -28.90
CA LEU A 155 9.20 -6.02 -29.90
C LEU A 155 10.17 -4.89 -30.24
N LEU A 156 10.79 -4.26 -29.24
CA LEU A 156 11.79 -3.20 -29.43
C LEU A 156 13.04 -3.74 -30.13
N SER A 157 13.48 -4.95 -29.77
CA SER A 157 14.57 -5.65 -30.46
C SER A 157 14.23 -5.89 -31.94
N TYR A 158 13.00 -6.29 -32.25
CA TYR A 158 12.54 -6.42 -33.63
C TYR A 158 12.48 -5.08 -34.35
N GLY A 159 12.01 -4.01 -33.69
CA GLY A 159 12.01 -2.64 -34.24
C GLY A 159 13.40 -2.19 -34.69
N ARG A 160 14.43 -2.45 -33.89
CA ARG A 160 15.84 -2.18 -34.27
C ARG A 160 16.27 -2.98 -35.50
N GLN A 161 15.88 -4.26 -35.60
CA GLN A 161 16.17 -5.08 -36.77
C GLN A 161 15.41 -4.62 -38.02
N ALA A 162 14.15 -4.22 -37.86
CA ALA A 162 13.31 -3.71 -38.95
C ALA A 162 13.91 -2.42 -39.51
N PHE A 163 14.38 -1.51 -38.64
CA PHE A 163 15.11 -0.31 -39.04
C PHE A 163 16.41 -0.65 -39.78
N ALA A 164 17.24 -1.54 -39.23
CA ALA A 164 18.50 -1.95 -39.86
C ALA A 164 18.30 -2.59 -41.24
N LYS A 165 17.13 -3.20 -41.50
CA LYS A 165 16.73 -3.77 -42.79
C LYS A 165 16.02 -2.76 -43.72
N GLY A 166 15.84 -1.51 -43.29
CA GLY A 166 15.12 -0.48 -44.05
C GLY A 166 13.60 -0.70 -44.15
N LEU A 167 13.02 -1.54 -43.29
CA LEU A 167 11.56 -1.77 -43.25
C LEU A 167 10.81 -0.56 -42.66
N ILE A 168 11.44 0.14 -41.71
CA ILE A 168 10.92 1.35 -41.08
C ILE A 168 11.99 2.46 -41.14
N SER A 169 11.59 3.72 -41.02
CA SER A 169 12.47 4.89 -41.24
C SER A 169 13.33 5.27 -40.04
N HIS A 170 13.01 4.78 -38.85
CA HIS A 170 13.75 4.98 -37.59
C HIS A 170 13.53 3.78 -36.67
N PRO A 171 14.38 3.57 -35.64
CA PRO A 171 14.13 2.55 -34.63
C PRO A 171 12.79 2.79 -33.92
N LEU A 172 12.00 1.73 -33.72
CA LEU A 172 10.76 1.79 -32.95
C LEU A 172 11.01 2.32 -31.54
N THR A 173 10.28 3.37 -31.15
CA THR A 173 10.34 3.93 -29.80
C THR A 173 9.48 3.13 -28.81
N ALA A 174 9.71 3.31 -27.49
CA ALA A 174 8.88 2.70 -26.45
C ALA A 174 7.40 3.09 -26.58
N ALA A 175 7.14 4.40 -26.77
CA ALA A 175 5.78 4.90 -26.94
C ALA A 175 5.09 4.29 -28.18
N GLU A 176 5.76 4.23 -29.34
CA GLU A 176 5.21 3.57 -30.53
C GLU A 176 5.00 2.07 -30.32
N ALA A 177 5.88 1.39 -29.59
CA ALA A 177 5.73 -0.02 -29.26
C ALA A 177 4.45 -0.27 -28.46
N VAL A 178 4.15 0.56 -27.45
CA VAL A 178 2.89 0.48 -26.67
C VAL A 178 1.68 0.63 -27.58
N GLN A 179 1.72 1.58 -28.51
CA GLN A 179 0.61 1.87 -29.41
C GLN A 179 0.40 0.76 -30.45
N VAL A 180 1.48 0.19 -30.98
CA VAL A 180 1.44 -1.01 -31.84
C VAL A 180 0.87 -2.19 -31.07
N MET A 181 1.29 -2.41 -29.82
CA MET A 181 0.78 -3.51 -29.01
C MET A 181 -0.70 -3.34 -28.73
N ARG A 182 -1.16 -2.14 -28.33
CA ARG A 182 -2.58 -1.81 -28.19
C ARG A 182 -3.37 -2.16 -29.45
N ALA A 183 -2.94 -1.64 -30.60
CA ALA A 183 -3.65 -1.83 -31.87
C ALA A 183 -3.70 -3.30 -32.34
N THR A 184 -2.89 -4.18 -31.75
CA THR A 184 -2.76 -5.58 -32.18
C THR A 184 -3.15 -6.60 -31.12
N ALA A 185 -3.41 -6.15 -29.89
CA ALA A 185 -3.80 -6.99 -28.76
C ALA A 185 -5.03 -7.85 -29.09
N ARG A 186 -5.06 -9.06 -28.51
CA ARG A 186 -6.22 -9.95 -28.55
C ARG A 186 -7.17 -9.53 -27.44
N ARG A 187 -8.29 -8.96 -27.84
CA ARG A 187 -9.37 -8.58 -26.92
C ARG A 187 -9.98 -9.79 -26.25
N ILE A 188 -10.39 -9.61 -24.99
CA ILE A 188 -11.16 -10.57 -24.22
C ILE A 188 -12.54 -9.95 -24.00
N THR A 189 -13.54 -10.47 -24.70
CA THR A 189 -14.89 -9.90 -24.79
C THR A 189 -15.99 -10.87 -24.36
N ASP A 190 -15.62 -12.04 -23.83
CA ASP A 190 -16.60 -13.04 -23.40
C ASP A 190 -17.13 -12.66 -22.01
N PRO A 191 -18.42 -12.30 -21.87
CA PRO A 191 -18.99 -11.90 -20.59
C PRO A 191 -19.22 -13.10 -19.65
N ASN A 192 -19.05 -14.35 -20.11
CA ASN A 192 -19.29 -15.56 -19.31
C ASN A 192 -18.02 -16.12 -18.64
N LEU A 193 -16.89 -15.45 -18.81
CA LEU A 193 -15.64 -15.83 -18.13
C LEU A 193 -15.78 -15.70 -16.61
N SER A 194 -14.91 -16.40 -15.89
CA SER A 194 -14.87 -16.30 -14.44
C SER A 194 -14.64 -14.86 -13.99
N TRP A 195 -13.83 -14.08 -14.71
CA TRP A 195 -13.86 -12.61 -14.67
C TRP A 195 -14.45 -12.08 -15.97
N PRO A 196 -15.63 -11.45 -15.97
CA PRO A 196 -16.33 -11.09 -17.21
C PRO A 196 -15.52 -10.18 -18.12
N GLY A 197 -15.38 -10.54 -19.40
CA GLY A 197 -14.87 -9.64 -20.43
C GLY A 197 -15.94 -8.61 -20.87
N GLY A 198 -15.50 -7.51 -21.47
CA GLY A 198 -16.38 -6.41 -21.89
C GLY A 198 -16.44 -6.22 -23.42
N PRO A 199 -17.56 -5.73 -23.97
CA PRO A 199 -17.63 -5.31 -25.38
C PRO A 199 -16.87 -3.99 -25.58
N GLY A 200 -15.89 -3.95 -26.48
CA GLY A 200 -15.19 -2.70 -26.78
C GLY A 200 -13.77 -2.88 -27.28
N GLU A 201 -13.02 -1.78 -27.25
CA GLU A 201 -11.57 -1.77 -27.46
C GLU A 201 -10.81 -2.01 -26.15
N TRP A 202 -11.39 -1.63 -25.02
CA TRP A 202 -10.80 -1.68 -23.68
C TRP A 202 -11.88 -2.03 -22.65
N ASN A 203 -11.52 -2.71 -21.57
CA ASN A 203 -12.35 -2.87 -20.37
C ASN A 203 -11.50 -2.92 -19.09
N LEU A 204 -12.12 -2.71 -17.93
CA LEU A 204 -11.44 -2.62 -16.62
C LEU A 204 -10.68 -3.90 -16.22
N GLN A 205 -11.24 -5.05 -16.57
CA GLN A 205 -10.70 -6.36 -16.20
C GLN A 205 -9.47 -6.71 -17.03
N TYR A 206 -9.44 -6.33 -18.31
CA TYR A 206 -8.45 -6.84 -19.27
C TYR A 206 -7.62 -5.76 -19.98
N GLY A 207 -7.85 -4.49 -19.67
CA GLY A 207 -7.31 -3.36 -20.42
C GLY A 207 -7.68 -3.46 -21.90
N TYR A 208 -6.70 -3.27 -22.78
CA TYR A 208 -6.84 -3.49 -24.23
C TYR A 208 -6.81 -4.98 -24.65
N GLY A 209 -6.66 -5.88 -23.68
CA GLY A 209 -6.59 -7.32 -23.86
C GLY A 209 -5.17 -7.87 -23.82
N MET A 210 -5.00 -9.08 -24.32
CA MET A 210 -3.71 -9.78 -24.24
C MET A 210 -2.75 -9.32 -25.34
N PRO A 211 -1.47 -9.02 -25.01
CA PRO A 211 -0.45 -8.71 -26.01
C PRO A 211 -0.37 -9.78 -27.12
N ASN A 212 -0.28 -9.35 -28.39
CA ASN A 212 -0.11 -10.25 -29.52
C ASN A 212 1.13 -9.91 -30.32
N LEU A 213 2.26 -10.50 -29.90
CA LEU A 213 3.56 -10.13 -30.44
C LEU A 213 3.73 -10.42 -31.93
N PHE A 214 3.14 -11.51 -32.44
CA PHE A 214 3.18 -11.83 -33.87
C PHE A 214 2.49 -10.74 -34.70
N ARG A 215 1.29 -10.31 -34.29
CA ARG A 215 0.55 -9.24 -34.96
C ARG A 215 1.25 -7.90 -34.83
N ALA A 216 1.83 -7.61 -33.66
CA ALA A 216 2.63 -6.40 -33.42
C ALA A 216 3.84 -6.31 -34.35
N MET A 217 4.67 -7.36 -34.41
CA MET A 217 5.83 -7.40 -35.32
C MET A 217 5.41 -7.30 -36.79
N LYS A 218 4.32 -7.97 -37.17
CA LYS A 218 3.77 -7.84 -38.52
C LYS A 218 3.32 -6.41 -38.81
N ALA A 219 2.67 -5.73 -37.87
CA ALA A 219 2.28 -4.33 -38.03
C ALA A 219 3.50 -3.41 -38.22
N VAL A 220 4.57 -3.61 -37.45
CA VAL A 220 5.84 -2.89 -37.64
C VAL A 220 6.42 -3.14 -39.04
N ALA A 221 6.47 -4.40 -39.49
CA ALA A 221 6.99 -4.77 -40.81
C ALA A 221 6.16 -4.14 -41.96
N ASP A 222 4.84 -4.07 -41.76
CA ASP A 222 3.89 -3.48 -42.72
C ASP A 222 3.83 -1.94 -42.61
N LYS A 223 4.67 -1.30 -41.80
CA LYS A 223 4.66 0.15 -41.51
C LYS A 223 3.35 0.67 -40.91
N ARG A 224 2.57 -0.21 -40.29
CA ARG A 224 1.34 0.13 -39.56
C ARG A 224 1.67 0.45 -38.10
N ILE A 225 2.42 1.53 -37.91
CA ILE A 225 2.82 2.04 -36.59
C ILE A 225 1.92 3.24 -36.26
N PRO A 226 1.01 3.13 -35.28
CA PRO A 226 0.17 4.25 -34.88
C PRO A 226 0.96 5.40 -34.26
N PRO A 227 0.43 6.63 -34.31
CA PRO A 227 1.02 7.75 -33.59
C PRO A 227 1.01 7.47 -32.07
N ALA A 228 2.00 8.00 -31.36
CA ALA A 228 2.00 8.02 -29.90
C ALA A 228 1.12 9.16 -29.38
N ALA A 229 0.16 8.79 -28.54
CA ALA A 229 -0.67 9.70 -27.77
C ALA A 229 -0.28 9.55 -26.30
N ARG A 230 -0.28 10.65 -25.55
CA ARG A 230 -0.01 10.66 -24.12
C ARG A 230 -0.67 11.82 -23.41
N ILE A 231 -1.28 11.58 -22.26
CA ILE A 231 -1.74 12.58 -21.30
C ILE A 231 -0.67 12.72 -20.22
N ASP A 232 -0.17 13.94 -20.05
CA ASP A 232 0.90 14.28 -19.10
C ASP A 232 0.36 14.90 -17.80
N SER A 233 -0.82 15.53 -17.85
CA SER A 233 -1.57 16.02 -16.69
C SER A 233 -3.08 16.03 -17.00
N PRO A 234 -3.96 15.90 -15.99
CA PRO A 234 -3.68 15.71 -14.56
C PRO A 234 -3.04 14.35 -14.23
N ASP A 235 -2.53 14.19 -13.01
CA ASP A 235 -2.01 12.93 -12.52
C ASP A 235 -3.14 11.88 -12.43
N TRP A 236 -2.76 10.59 -12.38
CA TRP A 236 -3.75 9.53 -12.19
C TRP A 236 -4.48 9.76 -10.87
N TYR A 237 -5.79 9.53 -10.88
CA TYR A 237 -6.64 9.55 -9.67
C TYR A 237 -6.73 10.89 -8.95
N SER A 238 -6.35 11.99 -9.62
CA SER A 238 -6.51 13.32 -9.05
C SER A 238 -7.98 13.62 -8.75
N LEU A 239 -8.26 14.20 -7.58
CA LEU A 239 -9.58 14.62 -7.14
C LEU A 239 -9.82 16.09 -7.50
N PHE A 240 -11.01 16.38 -8.02
CA PHE A 240 -11.50 17.73 -8.26
C PHE A 240 -12.88 17.92 -7.62
N ASP A 241 -13.06 19.02 -6.90
CA ASP A 241 -14.30 19.37 -6.21
C ASP A 241 -15.05 20.45 -7.02
N PRO A 242 -16.20 20.13 -7.64
CA PRO A 242 -16.97 21.11 -8.44
C PRO A 242 -17.54 22.30 -7.67
N THR A 243 -17.48 22.31 -6.34
CA THR A 243 -17.86 23.46 -5.51
C THR A 243 -16.74 24.50 -5.40
N HIS A 244 -15.49 24.10 -5.65
CA HIS A 244 -14.31 24.96 -5.64
C HIS A 244 -13.70 25.12 -7.04
N ASP A 245 -13.54 24.01 -7.75
CA ASP A 245 -12.90 23.93 -9.06
C ASP A 245 -13.91 24.15 -10.19
N THR A 246 -13.51 24.91 -11.21
CA THR A 246 -14.36 25.15 -12.38
C THR A 246 -13.99 24.28 -13.58
N SER A 247 -12.74 23.81 -13.65
CA SER A 247 -12.22 23.12 -14.83
C SER A 247 -10.96 22.32 -14.55
N VAL A 248 -10.77 21.23 -15.27
CA VAL A 248 -9.56 20.40 -15.25
C VAL A 248 -8.74 20.67 -16.50
N PRO A 249 -7.60 21.35 -16.42
CA PRO A 249 -6.71 21.53 -17.57
C PRO A 249 -6.03 20.21 -17.93
N VAL A 250 -5.87 19.95 -19.23
CA VAL A 250 -5.21 18.73 -19.71
C VAL A 250 -4.04 19.09 -20.60
N THR A 251 -2.87 18.54 -20.27
CA THR A 251 -1.68 18.62 -21.11
C THR A 251 -1.27 17.24 -21.57
N GLY A 252 -0.54 17.17 -22.66
CA GLY A 252 -0.04 15.91 -23.15
C GLY A 252 0.89 16.05 -24.33
N THR A 253 1.30 14.89 -24.82
CA THR A 253 2.27 14.75 -25.90
C THR A 253 1.70 13.88 -27.01
N VAL A 254 1.84 14.35 -28.24
CA VAL A 254 1.46 13.64 -29.46
C VAL A 254 2.68 13.53 -30.35
N THR A 255 2.99 12.33 -30.83
CA THR A 255 4.11 12.10 -31.75
C THR A 255 3.68 11.21 -32.90
N ALA A 256 3.75 11.73 -34.13
CA ALA A 256 3.47 10.99 -35.37
C ALA A 256 4.74 10.85 -36.21
N SER A 257 5.65 9.95 -35.83
CA SER A 257 6.95 9.80 -36.50
C SER A 257 6.85 9.16 -37.89
N THR A 258 5.75 8.45 -38.17
CA THR A 258 5.54 7.67 -39.40
C THR A 258 4.69 8.37 -40.45
N SER A 259 4.04 9.48 -40.08
CA SER A 259 3.12 10.24 -40.93
C SER A 259 3.38 11.74 -40.80
N PRO A 260 3.35 12.52 -41.90
CA PRO A 260 3.70 13.93 -41.84
C PRO A 260 2.66 14.77 -41.10
N ASN A 261 1.38 14.37 -41.14
CA ASN A 261 0.28 15.07 -40.49
C ASN A 261 -0.54 14.12 -39.60
N PHE A 262 -1.18 14.69 -38.58
CA PHE A 262 -2.15 14.01 -37.73
C PHE A 262 -3.25 14.97 -37.26
N THR A 263 -4.35 14.38 -36.81
CA THR A 263 -5.42 15.06 -36.06
C THR A 263 -5.54 14.43 -34.69
N TRP A 264 -6.00 15.17 -33.70
CA TRP A 264 -6.24 14.65 -32.37
C TRP A 264 -7.51 15.22 -31.75
N ARG A 265 -8.14 14.43 -30.88
CA ARG A 265 -9.28 14.82 -30.06
C ARG A 265 -9.01 14.42 -28.62
N LEU A 266 -9.22 15.35 -27.71
CA LEU A 266 -9.26 15.09 -26.29
C LEU A 266 -10.73 15.00 -25.87
N GLN A 267 -11.08 13.91 -25.18
CA GLN A 267 -12.45 13.58 -24.83
C GLN A 267 -12.56 13.24 -23.35
N ALA A 268 -13.75 13.44 -22.79
CA ALA A 268 -14.11 12.98 -21.45
C ALA A 268 -15.35 12.07 -21.52
N GLY A 269 -15.50 11.20 -20.52
CA GLY A 269 -16.65 10.34 -20.33
C GLY A 269 -16.89 10.07 -18.85
N ILE A 270 -18.15 10.10 -18.43
CA ILE A 270 -18.55 9.81 -17.05
C ILE A 270 -18.43 8.29 -16.81
N GLY A 271 -17.80 7.93 -15.70
CA GLY A 271 -17.53 6.55 -15.30
C GLY A 271 -16.15 6.03 -15.74
N PRO A 272 -15.74 4.86 -15.21
CA PRO A 272 -14.44 4.24 -15.48
C PRO A 272 -14.35 3.54 -16.85
N GLU A 273 -15.49 3.13 -17.41
CA GLU A 273 -15.58 2.48 -18.72
C GLU A 273 -16.66 3.13 -19.61
N PRO A 274 -16.47 4.37 -20.08
CA PRO A 274 -17.49 5.05 -20.87
C PRO A 274 -17.74 4.34 -22.20
N GLY A 275 -19.01 3.99 -22.45
CA GLY A 275 -19.45 3.37 -23.68
C GLY A 275 -19.12 4.21 -24.92
N LYS A 276 -19.13 3.59 -26.11
CA LYS A 276 -18.72 4.22 -27.38
C LYS A 276 -19.38 5.58 -27.67
N HIS A 277 -20.61 5.79 -27.20
CA HIS A 277 -21.40 7.01 -27.42
C HIS A 277 -21.45 7.94 -26.20
N ALA A 278 -20.75 7.61 -25.11
CA ALA A 278 -20.72 8.39 -23.88
C ALA A 278 -19.59 9.44 -23.84
N TRP A 279 -18.77 9.51 -24.89
CA TRP A 279 -17.64 10.42 -25.00
C TRP A 279 -18.07 11.78 -25.56
N PHE A 280 -17.62 12.86 -24.94
CA PHE A 280 -17.77 14.23 -25.43
C PHE A 280 -16.39 14.90 -25.56
N ASP A 281 -16.26 15.82 -26.54
CA ASP A 281 -14.99 16.49 -26.79
C ASP A 281 -14.76 17.63 -25.81
N ILE A 282 -13.54 17.71 -25.30
CA ILE A 282 -13.04 18.79 -24.44
C ILE A 282 -11.79 19.46 -25.02
N GLY A 283 -11.37 19.02 -26.22
CA GLY A 283 -10.26 19.59 -26.97
C GLY A 283 -10.08 18.91 -28.32
N SER A 284 -9.49 19.61 -29.29
CA SER A 284 -9.12 19.02 -30.58
C SER A 284 -8.04 19.84 -31.28
N GLY A 285 -7.32 19.22 -32.20
CA GLY A 285 -6.34 19.91 -33.03
C GLY A 285 -5.77 19.04 -34.15
N SER A 286 -4.80 19.60 -34.86
CA SER A 286 -4.03 18.91 -35.88
C SER A 286 -2.59 19.42 -35.88
N GLY A 287 -1.67 18.64 -36.43
CA GLY A 287 -0.25 18.99 -36.41
C GLY A 287 0.62 18.09 -37.27
N THR A 288 1.92 18.35 -37.20
CA THR A 288 2.97 17.60 -37.89
C THR A 288 4.07 17.23 -36.91
N GLY A 289 4.69 16.06 -37.05
CA GLY A 289 5.80 15.65 -36.18
C GLY A 289 5.39 15.38 -34.73
N SER A 290 6.03 16.06 -33.78
CA SER A 290 5.74 15.93 -32.34
C SER A 290 5.25 17.25 -31.75
N PHE A 291 4.28 17.16 -30.85
CA PHE A 291 3.66 18.26 -30.12
C PHE A 291 3.60 17.90 -28.64
N SER A 292 3.95 18.83 -27.76
CA SER A 292 3.74 18.72 -26.32
C SER A 292 3.20 20.06 -25.81
N GLY A 293 2.13 20.02 -25.01
CA GLY A 293 1.49 21.23 -24.50
C GLY A 293 0.04 20.99 -24.08
N SER A 294 -0.74 22.07 -24.07
CA SER A 294 -2.17 22.02 -23.73
C SER A 294 -2.97 21.31 -24.82
N LEU A 295 -3.83 20.38 -24.39
CA LEU A 295 -4.75 19.63 -25.25
C LEU A 295 -6.20 20.11 -25.10
N GLY A 296 -6.53 20.83 -24.05
CA GLY A 296 -7.88 21.31 -23.76
C GLY A 296 -8.15 21.34 -22.26
N SER A 297 -9.43 21.40 -21.90
CA SER A 297 -9.84 21.39 -20.50
C SER A 297 -11.27 20.85 -20.36
N LEU A 298 -11.50 20.01 -19.36
CA LEU A 298 -12.84 19.59 -18.95
C LEU A 298 -13.48 20.71 -18.11
N ASN A 299 -14.62 21.23 -18.53
CA ASN A 299 -15.43 22.12 -17.70
C ASN A 299 -16.24 21.28 -16.70
N LEU A 300 -16.07 21.51 -15.40
CA LEU A 300 -16.73 20.70 -14.38
C LEU A 300 -18.24 20.93 -14.30
N ASN A 301 -18.74 22.03 -14.87
CA ASN A 301 -20.19 22.24 -15.04
C ASN A 301 -20.83 21.26 -16.04
N ASP A 302 -20.03 20.61 -16.89
CA ASP A 302 -20.52 19.58 -17.81
C ASP A 302 -20.72 18.23 -17.09
N ILE A 303 -20.22 18.08 -15.85
CA ILE A 303 -20.45 16.92 -15.01
C ILE A 303 -21.72 17.14 -14.17
N PRO A 304 -22.76 16.29 -14.29
CA PRO A 304 -24.01 16.49 -13.58
C PRO A 304 -23.83 16.50 -12.05
N ARG A 305 -24.46 17.46 -11.36
CA ARG A 305 -24.46 17.52 -9.88
C ARG A 305 -24.95 16.24 -9.21
N VAL A 306 -25.89 15.53 -9.82
CA VAL A 306 -26.37 14.24 -9.31
C VAL A 306 -25.29 13.15 -9.32
N TYR A 307 -24.26 13.29 -10.15
CA TYR A 307 -23.16 12.33 -10.25
C TYR A 307 -22.10 12.59 -9.17
N TRP A 308 -21.65 13.84 -9.03
CA TRP A 308 -20.54 14.16 -8.11
C TRP A 308 -20.98 14.41 -6.65
N ASN A 309 -22.26 14.72 -6.39
CA ASN A 309 -22.78 15.01 -5.03
C ASN A 309 -23.59 13.86 -4.42
N ARG A 310 -23.65 12.68 -5.04
CA ARG A 310 -24.38 11.54 -4.46
C ARG A 310 -23.62 10.97 -3.27
N ALA A 311 -24.36 10.44 -2.30
CA ALA A 311 -23.77 9.69 -1.19
C ALA A 311 -23.06 8.45 -1.73
N PHE A 312 -21.94 8.11 -1.10
CA PHE A 312 -21.16 6.93 -1.47
C PHE A 312 -21.88 5.66 -1.02
N HIS A 313 -21.90 4.64 -1.88
CA HIS A 313 -22.57 3.39 -1.59
C HIS A 313 -21.70 2.20 -1.95
N LEU A 314 -21.46 1.31 -0.99
CA LEU A 314 -20.78 0.05 -1.28
C LEU A 314 -21.64 -0.78 -2.23
N THR A 315 -21.04 -1.18 -3.34
CA THR A 315 -21.58 -2.27 -4.15
C THR A 315 -21.26 -3.59 -3.47
N ALA A 316 -22.08 -4.63 -3.73
CA ALA A 316 -21.75 -5.96 -3.25
C ALA A 316 -20.37 -6.39 -3.79
N ASN A 317 -19.62 -7.22 -3.05
CA ASN A 317 -18.39 -7.88 -3.52
C ASN A 317 -18.71 -8.86 -4.67
N ASP A 318 -19.15 -8.32 -5.80
CA ASP A 318 -19.36 -9.00 -7.05
C ASP A 318 -18.33 -8.51 -8.07
N LYS A 319 -18.25 -9.25 -9.18
CA LYS A 319 -17.21 -9.05 -10.19
C LYS A 319 -17.45 -7.81 -11.06
N THR A 320 -18.42 -6.97 -10.71
CA THR A 320 -19.05 -6.00 -11.60
C THR A 320 -18.92 -4.56 -11.15
N LEU A 321 -17.81 -4.25 -10.47
CA LEU A 321 -17.35 -2.91 -10.04
C LEU A 321 -17.56 -2.70 -8.54
N PRO A 322 -16.49 -2.84 -7.73
CA PRO A 322 -16.47 -2.23 -6.42
C PRO A 322 -16.79 -0.74 -6.60
N SER A 323 -17.47 -0.15 -5.64
CA SER A 323 -17.79 1.28 -5.56
C SER A 323 -16.58 2.20 -5.69
N VAL A 324 -15.36 1.67 -5.74
CA VAL A 324 -14.09 2.38 -5.97
C VAL A 324 -14.14 3.42 -7.09
N ASP A 325 -14.79 3.13 -8.21
CA ASP A 325 -14.85 4.03 -9.37
C ASP A 325 -16.13 4.88 -9.43
N GLU A 326 -16.87 5.00 -8.32
CA GLU A 326 -18.19 5.65 -8.30
C GLU A 326 -18.14 7.10 -8.81
N TYR A 327 -17.05 7.82 -8.55
CA TYR A 327 -16.87 9.22 -8.93
C TYR A 327 -15.87 9.44 -10.09
N THR A 328 -15.47 8.36 -10.77
CA THR A 328 -14.48 8.42 -11.84
C THR A 328 -14.98 9.13 -13.10
N VAL A 329 -14.22 10.10 -13.60
CA VAL A 329 -14.33 10.61 -14.97
C VAL A 329 -13.11 10.17 -15.75
N THR A 330 -13.33 9.50 -16.88
CA THR A 330 -12.24 9.07 -17.77
C THR A 330 -11.96 10.13 -18.83
N LEU A 331 -10.70 10.54 -18.96
CA LEU A 331 -10.17 11.32 -20.08
C LEU A 331 -9.54 10.39 -21.11
N ARG A 332 -9.67 10.72 -22.39
CA ARG A 332 -9.07 9.98 -23.50
C ARG A 332 -8.52 10.92 -24.56
N LEU A 333 -7.25 10.73 -24.91
CA LEU A 333 -6.63 11.38 -26.06
C LEU A 333 -6.58 10.40 -27.23
N VAL A 334 -7.23 10.75 -28.35
CA VAL A 334 -7.23 9.95 -29.58
C VAL A 334 -6.48 10.73 -30.66
N VAL A 335 -5.46 10.12 -31.26
CA VAL A 335 -4.66 10.71 -32.33
C VAL A 335 -4.80 9.86 -33.58
N THR A 336 -5.19 10.45 -34.70
CA THR A 336 -5.34 9.76 -35.97
C THR A 336 -4.41 10.36 -37.01
N ASP A 337 -3.54 9.55 -37.60
CA ASP A 337 -2.66 9.98 -38.67
C ASP A 337 -3.34 9.90 -40.06
N GLU A 338 -2.66 10.37 -41.11
CA GLU A 338 -3.20 10.35 -42.48
C GLU A 338 -3.43 8.93 -43.04
N ALA A 339 -2.73 7.93 -42.51
CA ALA A 339 -2.93 6.54 -42.88
C ALA A 339 -4.14 5.90 -42.16
N GLY A 340 -4.81 6.65 -41.28
CA GLY A 340 -5.93 6.18 -40.48
C GLY A 340 -5.51 5.34 -39.27
N GLN A 341 -4.22 5.34 -38.93
CA GLN A 341 -3.72 4.66 -37.75
C GLN A 341 -4.05 5.48 -36.51
N VAL A 342 -4.51 4.82 -35.45
CA VAL A 342 -5.03 5.47 -34.25
C VAL A 342 -4.12 5.23 -33.06
N GLY A 343 -3.56 6.30 -32.53
CA GLY A 343 -2.95 6.44 -31.22
C GLY A 343 -4.01 6.71 -30.15
N GLU A 344 -3.85 6.16 -28.96
CA GLU A 344 -4.74 6.40 -27.82
C GLU A 344 -3.96 6.40 -26.50
N ASP A 345 -4.37 7.28 -25.59
CA ASP A 345 -4.03 7.24 -24.17
C ASP A 345 -5.25 7.61 -23.31
N ARG A 346 -5.26 7.13 -22.06
CA ARG A 346 -6.36 7.32 -21.11
C ARG A 346 -5.83 7.85 -19.77
N ARG A 347 -6.69 8.54 -19.03
CA ARG A 347 -6.41 9.03 -17.68
C ARG A 347 -7.70 9.05 -16.87
N SER A 348 -7.67 8.59 -15.64
CA SER A 348 -8.81 8.70 -14.72
C SER A 348 -8.56 9.78 -13.68
N ILE A 349 -9.62 10.51 -13.37
CA ILE A 349 -9.70 11.47 -12.26
C ILE A 349 -10.98 11.21 -11.47
N ALA A 350 -11.05 11.67 -10.24
CA ALA A 350 -12.28 11.69 -9.45
C ALA A 350 -12.92 13.08 -9.49
N VAL A 351 -14.24 13.13 -9.57
CA VAL A 351 -15.03 14.36 -9.46
C VAL A 351 -16.09 14.17 -8.38
N HIS A 352 -15.85 14.72 -7.19
CA HIS A 352 -16.67 14.49 -6.01
C HIS A 352 -16.66 15.68 -5.05
N HIS A 353 -17.74 15.80 -4.29
CA HIS A 353 -17.81 16.64 -3.09
C HIS A 353 -18.69 15.93 -2.06
N ASP A 354 -18.16 15.75 -0.85
CA ASP A 354 -18.95 15.37 0.31
C ASP A 354 -19.20 16.61 1.19
N LYS A 355 -20.47 16.85 1.52
CA LYS A 355 -20.90 17.96 2.39
C LYS A 355 -20.31 17.90 3.80
N SER A 356 -19.80 16.74 4.22
CA SER A 356 -19.23 16.49 5.54
C SER A 356 -17.74 16.80 5.64
N TRP A 357 -17.05 17.02 4.51
CA TRP A 357 -15.66 17.46 4.56
C TRP A 357 -15.53 18.80 5.28
N MET A 358 -14.50 18.90 6.12
CA MET A 358 -14.16 20.17 6.74
C MET A 358 -13.77 21.19 5.66
N PRO A 359 -14.19 22.47 5.76
CA PRO A 359 -13.84 23.47 4.75
C PRO A 359 -12.33 23.54 4.52
N GLY A 360 -11.90 23.44 3.25
CA GLY A 360 -10.47 23.41 2.90
C GLY A 360 -9.89 22.01 2.70
N PHE A 361 -10.63 20.98 3.10
CA PHE A 361 -10.30 19.58 2.87
C PHE A 361 -11.17 18.97 1.76
N PRO A 362 -10.69 17.90 1.09
CA PRO A 362 -9.36 17.30 1.23
C PRO A 362 -8.23 18.19 0.67
N MET A 363 -7.06 18.13 1.31
CA MET A 363 -5.85 18.81 0.87
C MET A 363 -4.97 17.85 0.07
N LYS A 364 -4.39 18.32 -1.04
CA LYS A 364 -3.34 17.57 -1.76
C LYS A 364 -1.99 17.80 -1.07
N ILE A 365 -1.30 16.73 -0.70
CA ILE A 365 -0.01 16.76 0.01
C ILE A 365 1.19 16.45 -0.92
N ASP A 366 0.94 16.28 -2.23
CA ASP A 366 1.91 16.11 -3.33
C ASP A 366 2.91 14.93 -3.20
N SER A 367 2.86 14.15 -2.12
CA SER A 367 3.60 12.93 -1.82
C SER A 367 2.64 11.93 -1.14
N GLY A 368 2.98 10.64 -1.09
CA GLY A 368 2.21 9.65 -0.37
C GLY A 368 2.23 9.93 1.14
N GLY A 369 1.04 9.95 1.75
CA GLY A 369 0.88 10.10 3.19
C GLY A 369 0.48 8.78 3.80
N GLU A 370 1.44 7.90 4.04
CA GLU A 370 1.16 6.58 4.57
C GLU A 370 1.04 6.55 6.10
N SER A 371 1.72 7.42 6.85
CA SER A 371 1.73 7.38 8.32
C SER A 371 0.39 7.75 8.94
N GLN A 372 0.00 7.09 10.03
CA GLN A 372 -1.15 7.54 10.82
C GLN A 372 -0.93 8.95 11.40
N PRO A 373 -1.86 9.89 11.22
CA PRO A 373 -1.77 11.21 11.83
C PRO A 373 -1.94 11.17 13.36
N ALA A 374 -1.24 12.07 14.06
CA ALA A 374 -1.50 12.40 15.45
C ALA A 374 -2.24 13.75 15.55
N LEU A 375 -3.27 13.83 16.40
CA LEU A 375 -4.07 15.04 16.61
C LEU A 375 -3.72 15.66 17.97
N VAL A 376 -3.02 16.82 17.95
CA VAL A 376 -2.43 17.41 19.16
C VAL A 376 -2.41 18.93 19.08
N ASP A 377 -2.62 19.64 20.19
CA ASP A 377 -2.33 21.08 20.24
C ASP A 377 -0.82 21.28 20.41
N LEU A 378 -0.07 21.30 19.29
CA LEU A 378 1.40 21.22 19.31
C LEU A 378 2.02 22.52 19.83
N GLN A 379 1.44 23.67 19.45
CA GLN A 379 1.97 25.01 19.77
C GLN A 379 1.06 25.83 20.71
N GLY A 380 0.05 25.23 21.33
CA GLY A 380 -0.82 25.89 22.30
C GLY A 380 -1.84 26.85 21.65
N SER A 381 -2.31 26.52 20.45
CA SER A 381 -3.33 27.27 19.70
C SER A 381 -4.72 27.17 20.35
N GLY A 382 -4.96 26.12 21.14
CA GLY A 382 -6.24 25.82 21.77
C GLY A 382 -7.15 24.91 20.93
N HIS A 383 -6.66 24.38 19.82
CA HIS A 383 -7.30 23.40 18.95
C HIS A 383 -6.25 22.35 18.52
N LEU A 384 -6.68 21.18 18.04
CA LEU A 384 -5.72 20.11 17.70
C LEU A 384 -5.18 20.32 16.28
N ASP A 385 -3.86 20.36 16.15
CA ASP A 385 -3.11 20.33 14.90
C ASP A 385 -2.98 18.87 14.39
N ILE A 386 -2.77 18.72 13.08
CA ILE A 386 -2.63 17.42 12.41
C ILE A 386 -1.15 17.16 12.09
N VAL A 387 -0.52 16.19 12.76
CA VAL A 387 0.90 15.86 12.61
C VAL A 387 1.08 14.50 11.94
N TYR A 388 1.83 14.42 10.84
CA TYR A 388 2.04 13.19 10.06
C TYR A 388 3.35 13.23 9.26
N GLY A 389 3.89 12.07 8.88
CA GLY A 389 5.02 11.92 7.97
C GLY A 389 4.61 11.55 6.54
N ASP A 390 5.53 11.70 5.59
CA ASP A 390 5.30 11.36 4.18
C ASP A 390 6.41 10.49 3.55
N ALA A 391 6.12 9.98 2.35
CA ALA A 391 7.03 9.16 1.56
C ALA A 391 8.27 9.91 1.01
N ASP A 392 8.31 11.25 1.08
CA ASP A 392 9.46 12.09 0.71
C ASP A 392 10.39 12.34 1.91
N GLY A 393 9.98 11.91 3.11
CA GLY A 393 10.70 12.06 4.37
C GLY A 393 10.50 13.43 5.04
N GLU A 394 9.42 14.13 4.68
CA GLU A 394 8.94 15.32 5.39
C GLU A 394 8.01 14.90 6.54
N VAL A 395 7.98 15.71 7.60
CA VAL A 395 7.02 15.58 8.69
C VAL A 395 6.29 16.91 8.81
N HIS A 396 4.98 16.85 8.71
CA HIS A 396 4.07 17.98 8.62
C HIS A 396 3.40 18.23 9.96
N ALA A 397 3.04 19.49 10.22
CA ALA A 397 2.15 19.86 11.31
C ALA A 397 1.18 20.94 10.80
N ILE A 398 -0.04 20.53 10.46
CA ILE A 398 -1.03 21.37 9.80
C ILE A 398 -2.03 21.91 10.82
N ASP A 399 -2.20 23.22 10.84
CA ASP A 399 -3.31 23.87 11.55
C ASP A 399 -4.61 23.66 10.75
N PRO A 400 -5.62 22.95 11.30
CA PRO A 400 -6.85 22.63 10.59
C PRO A 400 -7.72 23.87 10.29
N VAL A 401 -7.45 25.02 10.92
CA VAL A 401 -8.22 26.26 10.73
C VAL A 401 -7.66 27.09 9.59
N THR A 402 -6.33 27.21 9.52
CA THR A 402 -5.65 28.03 8.52
C THR A 402 -5.19 27.23 7.30
N HIS A 403 -5.16 25.90 7.41
CA HIS A 403 -4.64 24.94 6.43
C HIS A 403 -3.16 25.17 6.10
N ALA A 404 -2.44 25.81 7.01
CA ALA A 404 -1.03 26.12 6.87
C ALA A 404 -0.21 25.26 7.82
N GLU A 405 1.04 25.03 7.43
CA GLU A 405 2.05 24.46 8.32
C GLU A 405 2.28 25.39 9.51
N LEU A 406 2.42 24.79 10.70
CA LEU A 406 2.81 25.51 11.90
C LEU A 406 4.20 26.16 11.73
N PRO A 407 4.47 27.27 12.42
CA PRO A 407 5.81 27.87 12.42
C PRO A 407 6.90 26.86 12.80
N GLY A 408 7.86 26.65 11.90
CA GLY A 408 8.95 25.67 12.06
C GLY A 408 8.75 24.37 11.27
N TRP A 409 7.56 24.15 10.71
CA TRP A 409 7.17 22.97 9.96
C TRP A 409 7.00 23.29 8.44
N PRO A 410 7.09 22.28 7.55
CA PRO A 410 7.47 20.89 7.85
C PRO A 410 8.95 20.77 8.20
N VAL A 411 9.29 19.73 8.96
CA VAL A 411 10.68 19.29 9.16
C VAL A 411 10.98 18.14 8.20
N HIS A 412 12.25 17.74 8.12
CA HIS A 412 12.65 16.64 7.26
C HIS A 412 13.66 15.73 7.95
N THR A 413 13.65 14.46 7.53
CA THR A 413 14.68 13.49 7.92
C THR A 413 16.00 13.77 7.18
N ASN A 414 16.99 12.88 7.32
CA ASN A 414 18.26 13.05 6.62
C ASN A 414 18.09 12.91 5.09
N PRO A 415 18.92 13.59 4.28
CA PRO A 415 18.83 13.48 2.83
C PRO A 415 19.12 12.07 2.30
N THR A 416 18.34 11.64 1.32
CA THR A 416 18.64 10.44 0.55
C THR A 416 19.85 10.71 -0.37
N HIS A 417 20.86 9.85 -0.30
CA HIS A 417 22.11 10.03 -1.04
C HIS A 417 22.15 9.23 -2.34
N LEU A 418 22.50 9.91 -3.44
CA LEU A 418 22.77 9.30 -4.74
C LEU A 418 24.27 9.22 -5.02
N LEU A 419 24.68 8.20 -5.80
CA LEU A 419 26.06 8.06 -6.27
C LEU A 419 26.49 9.19 -7.22
N ARG A 420 25.52 9.82 -7.90
CA ARG A 420 25.71 10.96 -8.81
C ARG A 420 24.41 11.75 -8.96
N THR A 421 24.51 13.00 -9.38
CA THR A 421 23.37 13.90 -9.63
C THR A 421 22.79 13.75 -11.03
N HIS A 422 21.48 13.92 -11.18
CA HIS A 422 20.79 13.83 -12.46
C HIS A 422 19.86 15.04 -12.67
N PRO A 423 19.82 15.65 -13.87
CA PRO A 423 18.92 16.75 -14.15
C PRO A 423 17.44 16.35 -14.01
N GLY A 424 16.70 17.12 -13.21
CA GLY A 424 15.27 16.88 -12.95
C GLY A 424 15.00 15.64 -12.10
N VAL A 425 15.95 15.26 -11.24
CA VAL A 425 15.77 14.23 -10.21
C VAL A 425 16.24 14.79 -8.87
N ASN A 426 15.33 14.88 -7.91
CA ASN A 426 15.65 15.21 -6.52
C ASN A 426 15.45 13.98 -5.63
N PRO A 427 16.49 13.49 -4.93
CA PRO A 427 16.37 12.30 -4.08
C PRO A 427 15.57 12.50 -2.79
N ARG A 428 15.24 13.73 -2.39
CA ARG A 428 14.49 14.04 -1.16
C ARG A 428 15.19 13.50 0.09
N TYR A 429 14.42 13.07 1.09
CA TYR A 429 14.89 12.63 2.40
C TYR A 429 14.53 11.15 2.63
N GLU A 430 14.78 10.66 3.84
CA GLU A 430 14.51 9.29 4.25
C GLU A 430 13.01 9.12 4.55
N PRO A 431 12.28 8.25 3.83
CA PRO A 431 10.82 8.17 3.92
C PRO A 431 10.31 7.87 5.34
N VAL A 432 9.19 8.48 5.73
CA VAL A 432 8.50 8.25 7.01
C VAL A 432 7.14 7.62 6.71
N ILE A 433 7.02 6.32 6.99
CA ILE A 433 5.82 5.52 6.67
C ILE A 433 5.05 5.13 7.92
N ALA A 434 5.74 4.78 9.02
CA ALA A 434 5.07 4.38 10.24
C ALA A 434 4.49 5.57 11.02
N ASP A 435 3.67 5.26 12.02
CA ASP A 435 2.91 6.24 12.80
C ASP A 435 3.78 7.27 13.52
N VAL A 436 3.21 8.45 13.71
CA VAL A 436 3.83 9.53 14.47
C VAL A 436 3.44 9.43 15.95
N ALA A 437 4.42 9.57 16.85
CA ALA A 437 4.13 9.71 18.27
C ALA A 437 4.42 11.13 18.75
N VAL A 438 3.53 11.66 19.60
CA VAL A 438 3.69 12.99 20.18
C VAL A 438 3.49 12.93 21.69
N GLY A 439 4.40 13.54 22.44
CA GLY A 439 4.33 13.58 23.90
C GLY A 439 5.33 14.53 24.53
N ASP A 440 5.08 14.94 25.77
CA ASP A 440 5.98 15.79 26.55
C ASP A 440 7.11 14.95 27.15
N LEU A 441 8.18 14.72 26.38
CA LEU A 441 9.22 13.75 26.74
C LEU A 441 9.93 14.12 28.05
N ASN A 442 10.07 15.41 28.33
CA ASN A 442 10.78 15.92 29.51
C ASN A 442 9.88 16.42 30.65
N HIS A 443 8.56 16.29 30.52
CA HIS A 443 7.57 16.80 31.48
C HIS A 443 7.70 18.31 31.74
N THR A 444 7.82 19.07 30.65
CA THR A 444 8.02 20.53 30.62
C THR A 444 6.74 21.31 30.34
N GLY A 445 5.68 20.63 29.87
CA GLY A 445 4.46 21.20 29.32
C GLY A 445 4.50 21.46 27.81
N ASN A 446 5.66 21.26 27.16
CA ASN A 446 5.78 21.34 25.69
C ASN A 446 5.76 19.91 25.11
N LEU A 447 5.13 19.74 23.96
CA LEU A 447 5.09 18.47 23.25
C LEU A 447 6.30 18.34 22.30
N ASP A 448 6.79 17.11 22.16
CA ASP A 448 7.81 16.71 21.19
C ASP A 448 7.23 15.67 20.23
N VAL A 449 7.68 15.68 18.99
CA VAL A 449 7.24 14.80 17.90
C VAL A 449 8.33 13.78 17.59
N VAL A 450 8.00 12.49 17.59
CA VAL A 450 8.93 11.38 17.35
C VAL A 450 8.47 10.58 16.14
N VAL A 451 9.39 10.36 15.19
CA VAL A 451 9.10 9.61 13.95
C VAL A 451 10.23 8.65 13.59
N PRO A 452 9.93 7.44 13.11
CA PRO A 452 10.92 6.55 12.52
C PRO A 452 10.93 6.72 10.98
N SER A 453 12.12 6.69 10.41
CA SER A 453 12.30 6.60 8.95
C SER A 453 12.51 5.15 8.55
N THR A 454 12.16 4.84 7.31
CA THR A 454 12.34 3.49 6.74
C THR A 454 13.79 3.01 6.69
N THR A 455 14.77 3.92 6.85
CA THR A 455 16.20 3.58 6.96
C THR A 455 16.61 3.01 8.31
N GLY A 456 15.68 2.96 9.28
CA GLY A 456 15.94 2.55 10.65
C GLY A 456 16.52 3.68 11.51
N ARG A 457 16.29 4.94 11.15
CA ARG A 457 16.60 6.07 12.04
C ARG A 457 15.34 6.61 12.69
N VAL A 458 15.42 6.93 13.97
CA VAL A 458 14.34 7.54 14.75
C VAL A 458 14.73 8.98 15.06
N TYR A 459 13.83 9.93 14.81
CA TYR A 459 14.03 11.36 14.99
C TYR A 459 13.10 11.86 16.10
N ALA A 460 13.53 12.87 16.85
CA ALA A 460 12.69 13.58 17.80
C ALA A 460 12.86 15.10 17.63
N PHE A 461 11.76 15.82 17.46
CA PHE A 461 11.71 17.26 17.23
C PHE A 461 10.90 17.94 18.33
N ASP A 462 11.28 19.14 18.74
CA ASP A 462 10.44 19.96 19.62
C ASP A 462 9.21 20.51 18.86
N ASN A 463 8.28 21.14 19.59
CA ASN A 463 7.09 21.75 19.02
C ASN A 463 7.35 22.85 17.97
N HIS A 464 8.59 23.35 17.85
CA HIS A 464 9.00 24.34 16.84
C HIS A 464 9.81 23.71 15.68
N GLY A 465 9.81 22.38 15.56
CA GLY A 465 10.49 21.66 14.50
C GLY A 465 12.01 21.60 14.66
N THR A 466 12.54 21.89 15.86
CA THR A 466 13.99 21.77 16.11
C THR A 466 14.33 20.35 16.54
N LEU A 467 15.27 19.71 15.85
CA LEU A 467 15.78 18.39 16.23
C LEU A 467 16.37 18.42 17.64
N LEU A 468 15.90 17.52 18.51
CA LEU A 468 16.34 17.44 19.89
C LEU A 468 17.82 17.01 19.99
N PRO A 469 18.58 17.52 20.98
CA PRO A 469 19.95 17.07 21.21
C PRO A 469 20.01 15.56 21.46
N GLY A 470 20.95 14.90 20.79
CA GLY A 470 21.11 13.43 20.89
C GLY A 470 20.33 12.65 19.83
N TRP A 471 19.52 13.31 18.99
CA TRP A 471 18.78 12.68 17.90
C TRP A 471 19.39 13.01 16.52
N PRO A 472 19.19 12.17 15.48
CA PRO A 472 18.45 10.90 15.49
C PRO A 472 19.21 9.72 16.12
N GLN A 473 18.47 8.71 16.56
CA GLN A 473 18.97 7.38 16.94
C GLN A 473 18.89 6.40 15.75
N THR A 474 19.63 5.30 15.80
CA THR A 474 19.73 4.33 14.69
C THR A 474 19.53 2.89 15.17
N LEU A 475 18.68 2.14 14.47
CA LEU A 475 18.35 0.73 14.64
C LEU A 475 19.38 -0.15 13.88
N ASP A 476 20.63 -0.15 14.32
CA ASP A 476 21.73 -0.90 13.67
C ASP A 476 22.41 -1.93 14.60
N THR A 477 21.79 -2.26 15.73
CA THR A 477 22.44 -3.09 16.74
C THR A 477 22.62 -4.53 16.25
N GLY A 478 23.87 -4.96 16.08
CA GLY A 478 24.19 -6.29 15.60
C GLY A 478 23.93 -6.51 14.09
N VAL A 479 23.61 -5.45 13.34
CA VAL A 479 23.51 -5.51 11.88
C VAL A 479 24.89 -5.65 11.28
N THR A 480 25.05 -6.62 10.39
CA THR A 480 26.29 -6.80 9.62
C THR A 480 25.98 -6.96 8.15
N PRO A 481 26.72 -6.29 7.24
CA PRO A 481 26.54 -6.51 5.81
C PRO A 481 26.72 -8.00 5.47
N PRO A 482 25.73 -8.62 4.79
CA PRO A 482 25.85 -10.01 4.41
C PRO A 482 27.00 -10.17 3.40
N PRO A 483 27.74 -11.29 3.44
CA PRO A 483 28.79 -11.54 2.46
C PRO A 483 28.20 -11.62 1.04
N ILE A 484 28.98 -11.24 0.04
CA ILE A 484 28.59 -11.28 -1.38
C ILE A 484 29.44 -12.36 -2.08
N PRO A 485 28.82 -13.41 -2.69
CA PRO A 485 27.38 -13.67 -2.76
C PRO A 485 26.78 -14.11 -1.42
N ARG A 486 25.51 -13.77 -1.17
CA ARG A 486 24.79 -14.14 0.06
C ARG A 486 24.67 -15.67 0.16
N PRO A 487 25.04 -16.28 1.29
CA PRO A 487 24.88 -17.72 1.50
C PRO A 487 23.41 -18.08 1.57
N SER A 488 23.06 -19.30 1.17
CA SER A 488 21.72 -19.85 1.38
C SER A 488 21.49 -20.05 2.87
N MET A 489 20.47 -19.40 3.41
CA MET A 489 20.07 -19.45 4.82
C MET A 489 18.60 -19.89 4.89
N PRO A 490 18.32 -21.20 4.84
CA PRO A 490 16.94 -21.67 4.86
C PRO A 490 16.30 -21.37 6.22
N TYR A 491 15.09 -20.82 6.22
CA TYR A 491 14.32 -20.50 7.44
C TYR A 491 15.05 -19.50 8.35
N THR A 492 15.87 -18.60 7.79
CA THR A 492 16.56 -17.57 8.58
C THR A 492 16.72 -16.30 7.78
N ARG A 493 16.33 -15.17 8.37
CA ARG A 493 16.70 -13.84 7.87
C ARG A 493 17.60 -13.14 8.88
N LEU A 494 18.56 -12.39 8.35
CA LEU A 494 19.53 -11.67 9.17
C LEU A 494 18.95 -10.31 9.56
N PRO A 495 19.38 -9.76 10.70
CA PRO A 495 19.01 -8.41 11.09
C PRO A 495 19.52 -7.41 10.06
N VAL A 496 18.69 -6.42 9.76
CA VAL A 496 18.98 -5.31 8.85
C VAL A 496 18.51 -4.01 9.46
N MET A 497 19.06 -2.88 9.02
CA MET A 497 18.52 -1.58 9.42
C MET A 497 17.16 -1.37 8.76
N GLY A 498 16.17 -0.90 9.53
CA GLY A 498 14.85 -0.55 9.02
C GLY A 498 13.77 -0.52 10.11
N SER A 499 12.70 0.21 9.82
CA SER A 499 11.41 0.22 10.52
C SER A 499 10.36 0.62 9.49
N ALA A 500 9.28 -0.15 9.31
CA ALA A 500 8.28 0.10 8.26
C ALA A 500 6.84 0.21 8.78
N ALA A 501 6.50 -0.51 9.85
CA ALA A 501 5.15 -0.56 10.40
C ALA A 501 5.12 -0.41 11.95
N GLY A 502 6.27 -0.21 12.59
CA GLY A 502 6.39 -0.05 14.04
C GLY A 502 6.49 1.41 14.39
N GLY A 503 5.37 2.05 14.72
CA GLY A 503 5.39 3.40 15.29
C GLY A 503 6.07 3.43 16.67
N PRO A 504 6.72 4.53 17.04
CA PRO A 504 7.37 4.68 18.34
C PRO A 504 6.32 4.77 19.44
N VAL A 505 6.58 4.15 20.57
CA VAL A 505 5.72 4.24 21.76
C VAL A 505 6.37 5.11 22.81
N LEU A 506 5.63 6.10 23.30
CA LEU A 506 6.10 7.02 24.33
C LEU A 506 5.52 6.62 25.70
N PHE A 507 6.41 6.29 26.64
CA PHE A 507 5.97 5.85 27.97
C PHE A 507 7.02 6.11 29.05
N ASP A 508 6.59 6.49 30.26
CA ASP A 508 7.45 6.53 31.44
C ASP A 508 7.66 5.11 31.97
N LEU A 509 8.65 4.42 31.40
CA LEU A 509 8.89 3.01 31.68
C LEU A 509 9.62 2.83 33.02
N ASN A 510 10.40 3.83 33.42
CA ASN A 510 11.25 3.76 34.60
C ASN A 510 10.63 4.41 35.86
N GLY A 511 9.55 5.17 35.70
CA GLY A 511 8.79 5.83 36.76
C GLY A 511 9.37 7.17 37.23
N ASP A 512 10.17 7.86 36.41
CA ASP A 512 10.79 9.15 36.73
C ASP A 512 9.99 10.37 36.24
N GLN A 513 8.78 10.15 35.74
CA GLN A 513 7.85 11.13 35.17
C GLN A 513 8.30 11.71 33.82
N LYS A 514 9.29 11.12 33.16
CA LYS A 514 9.67 11.46 31.78
C LYS A 514 9.28 10.32 30.85
N LEU A 515 8.99 10.64 29.61
CA LEU A 515 8.67 9.62 28.62
C LEU A 515 9.96 9.13 27.96
N GLU A 516 10.14 7.82 27.95
CA GLU A 516 11.08 7.16 27.06
C GLU A 516 10.46 6.94 25.67
N VAL A 517 11.32 6.89 24.65
CA VAL A 517 10.99 6.47 23.29
C VAL A 517 11.29 4.99 23.15
N ILE A 518 10.27 4.18 22.85
CA ILE A 518 10.35 2.73 22.71
C ILE A 518 10.11 2.37 21.24
N GLU A 519 11.08 1.72 20.61
CA GLU A 519 11.03 1.37 19.18
C GLU A 519 11.45 -0.08 18.96
N ALA A 520 10.68 -0.81 18.15
CA ALA A 520 11.04 -2.15 17.69
C ALA A 520 11.70 -2.07 16.30
N GLY A 521 12.85 -2.72 16.11
CA GLY A 521 13.63 -2.61 14.88
C GLY A 521 13.79 -3.90 14.07
N TRP A 522 14.04 -3.73 12.77
CA TRP A 522 14.44 -4.83 11.88
C TRP A 522 15.83 -5.41 12.21
N ASP A 523 16.57 -4.76 13.10
CA ASP A 523 17.80 -5.29 13.69
C ASP A 523 17.54 -6.39 14.74
N GLY A 524 16.27 -6.62 15.09
CA GLY A 524 15.79 -7.62 16.03
C GLY A 524 15.93 -7.23 17.49
N TYR A 525 16.04 -5.93 17.75
CA TYR A 525 16.07 -5.35 19.08
C TYR A 525 14.85 -4.47 19.33
N ILE A 526 14.43 -4.44 20.59
CA ILE A 526 13.62 -3.35 21.11
C ILE A 526 14.59 -2.35 21.74
N HIS A 527 14.49 -1.10 21.33
CA HIS A 527 15.27 0.01 21.83
C HIS A 527 14.42 0.87 22.76
N VAL A 528 15.04 1.39 23.82
CA VAL A 528 14.39 2.31 24.75
C VAL A 528 15.37 3.44 25.07
N TRP A 529 15.07 4.63 24.57
CA TRP A 529 15.90 5.81 24.75
C TRP A 529 15.22 6.84 25.64
N LYS A 530 16.02 7.53 26.44
CA LYS A 530 15.61 8.74 27.13
C LYS A 530 15.53 9.90 26.15
N THR A 531 14.96 11.02 26.57
CA THR A 531 14.84 12.22 25.73
C THR A 531 16.16 12.76 25.21
N ASP A 532 17.28 12.53 25.91
CA ASP A 532 18.62 12.94 25.46
C ASP A 532 19.29 11.96 24.47
N GLY A 533 18.56 10.92 24.03
CA GLY A 533 19.03 9.89 23.12
C GLY A 533 19.89 8.80 23.79
N SER A 534 20.12 8.85 25.10
CA SER A 534 20.84 7.77 25.79
C SER A 534 19.94 6.57 26.08
N ASP A 535 20.50 5.37 26.04
CA ASP A 535 19.76 4.15 26.38
C ASP A 535 19.24 4.20 27.83
N LEU A 536 18.02 3.70 28.03
CA LEU A 536 17.54 3.34 29.35
C LEU A 536 18.32 2.12 29.87
N ALA A 537 18.59 2.08 31.17
CA ALA A 537 19.35 0.97 31.75
C ALA A 537 18.63 -0.36 31.53
N GLY A 538 19.35 -1.34 30.97
CA GLY A 538 18.78 -2.65 30.59
C GLY A 538 18.46 -2.78 29.10
N TRP A 539 18.50 -1.67 28.35
CA TRP A 539 18.19 -1.59 26.93
C TRP A 539 19.42 -1.21 26.09
N PRO A 540 19.43 -1.50 24.77
CA PRO A 540 18.41 -2.25 24.01
C PRO A 540 18.41 -3.75 24.32
N VAL A 541 17.29 -4.42 24.02
CA VAL A 541 17.11 -5.86 24.28
C VAL A 541 16.92 -6.62 22.97
N LYS A 542 17.70 -7.68 22.79
CA LYS A 542 17.52 -8.60 21.67
C LYS A 542 16.28 -9.46 21.89
N VAL A 543 15.35 -9.47 20.94
CA VAL A 543 14.26 -10.44 20.92
C VAL A 543 14.80 -11.75 20.39
N ALA A 544 14.91 -12.75 21.25
CA ALA A 544 15.44 -14.06 20.90
C ALA A 544 14.72 -15.17 21.67
N LEU A 545 14.41 -16.27 20.97
CA LEU A 545 13.88 -17.46 21.62
C LEU A 545 14.88 -18.01 22.65
N PRO A 546 14.45 -18.31 23.88
CA PRO A 546 15.29 -19.00 24.86
C PRO A 546 15.82 -20.32 24.29
N ALA A 547 17.05 -20.72 24.65
CA ALA A 547 17.64 -21.98 24.16
C ALA A 547 16.84 -23.25 24.56
N SER A 548 15.93 -23.13 25.54
CA SER A 548 15.00 -24.18 25.92
C SER A 548 13.82 -24.35 24.97
N GLU A 549 13.50 -23.32 24.18
CA GLU A 549 12.47 -23.37 23.15
C GLU A 549 13.03 -24.09 21.92
N THR A 550 12.49 -25.26 21.63
CA THR A 550 12.85 -26.06 20.45
C THR A 550 11.60 -26.40 19.66
N PRO A 551 11.64 -26.34 18.31
CA PRO A 551 10.51 -26.73 17.48
C PRO A 551 10.02 -28.15 17.79
N PRO A 552 8.71 -28.42 17.74
CA PRO A 552 8.17 -29.76 17.86
C PRO A 552 8.72 -30.66 16.76
N PRO A 553 8.66 -31.99 16.96
CA PRO A 553 9.02 -32.95 15.93
C PRO A 553 8.30 -32.65 14.60
N GLY A 554 9.08 -32.46 13.53
CA GLY A 554 8.57 -32.19 12.19
C GLY A 554 8.37 -30.70 11.85
N TYR A 555 8.69 -29.80 12.78
CA TYR A 555 8.68 -28.35 12.55
C TYR A 555 10.11 -27.82 12.46
N VAL A 556 10.25 -26.69 11.77
CA VAL A 556 11.47 -25.90 11.65
C VAL A 556 11.15 -24.49 12.14
N LEU A 557 12.08 -23.91 12.91
CA LEU A 557 12.00 -22.51 13.31
C LEU A 557 12.32 -21.63 12.09
N VAL A 558 11.38 -20.77 11.73
CA VAL A 558 11.63 -19.57 10.94
C VAL A 558 12.25 -18.55 11.88
N ASN A 559 13.56 -18.37 11.74
CA ASN A 559 14.36 -17.44 12.52
C ASN A 559 14.50 -16.12 11.75
N ASP A 560 13.39 -15.42 11.53
CA ASP A 560 13.43 -14.02 11.12
C ASP A 560 13.57 -13.14 12.37
N GLN A 561 14.60 -12.31 12.36
CA GLN A 561 14.94 -11.44 13.48
C GLN A 561 14.16 -10.13 13.45
N LYS A 562 13.47 -9.77 12.36
CA LYS A 562 12.77 -8.50 12.26
C LYS A 562 11.60 -8.40 13.25
N LEU A 563 11.38 -7.17 13.71
CA LEU A 563 10.23 -6.75 14.48
C LEU A 563 9.52 -5.65 13.68
N ASP A 564 8.28 -5.90 13.26
CA ASP A 564 7.58 -4.97 12.35
C ASP A 564 6.44 -4.21 13.01
N SER A 565 5.86 -4.75 14.08
CA SER A 565 4.72 -4.14 14.76
C SER A 565 5.18 -3.30 15.95
N PRO A 566 4.45 -2.23 16.29
CA PRO A 566 4.73 -1.45 17.49
C PRO A 566 4.59 -2.35 18.74
N PRO A 567 5.43 -2.16 19.76
CA PRO A 567 5.25 -2.84 21.03
C PRO A 567 4.06 -2.25 21.80
N ALA A 568 3.37 -3.04 22.62
CA ALA A 568 2.39 -2.54 23.58
C ALA A 568 2.97 -2.39 24.98
N ILE A 569 2.46 -1.39 25.71
CA ILE A 569 2.66 -1.29 27.16
C ILE A 569 1.50 -1.97 27.89
N ALA A 570 1.83 -2.87 28.81
CA ALA A 570 0.86 -3.62 29.58
C ALA A 570 1.23 -3.69 31.07
N TYR A 571 0.26 -3.47 31.97
CA TYR A 571 0.41 -3.76 33.39
C TYR A 571 0.02 -5.21 33.70
N LEU A 572 0.84 -6.17 33.25
CA LEU A 572 0.58 -7.61 33.36
C LEU A 572 0.39 -8.12 34.81
N GLN A 573 0.84 -7.35 35.80
CA GLN A 573 0.73 -7.66 37.24
C GLN A 573 -0.21 -6.69 37.98
N GLY A 574 -0.96 -5.86 37.25
CA GLY A 574 -1.84 -4.83 37.79
C GLY A 574 -1.18 -3.45 37.84
N ARG A 575 -1.99 -2.39 37.82
CA ARG A 575 -1.55 -0.98 37.67
C ARG A 575 -0.70 -0.42 38.81
N GLN A 576 -0.57 -1.16 39.90
CA GLN A 576 0.30 -0.80 41.03
C GLN A 576 1.71 -1.42 40.91
N ALA A 577 1.92 -2.30 39.93
CA ALA A 577 3.22 -2.88 39.60
C ALA A 577 3.87 -2.11 38.44
N GLN A 578 5.12 -2.46 38.14
CA GLN A 578 5.85 -1.91 37.00
C GLN A 578 5.17 -2.30 35.66
N PRO A 579 5.22 -1.43 34.64
CA PRO A 579 4.76 -1.74 33.29
C PRO A 579 5.68 -2.77 32.61
N PHE A 580 5.17 -3.38 31.54
CA PHE A 580 5.89 -4.33 30.71
C PHE A 580 5.77 -3.94 29.23
N VAL A 581 6.82 -4.19 28.47
CA VAL A 581 6.86 -4.02 27.01
C VAL A 581 6.54 -5.36 26.37
N VAL A 582 5.48 -5.42 25.57
CA VAL A 582 5.01 -6.63 24.89
C VAL A 582 5.18 -6.47 23.39
N VAL A 583 5.80 -7.44 22.70
CA VAL A 583 6.08 -7.35 21.26
C VAL A 583 5.82 -8.67 20.56
N ARG A 584 5.38 -8.60 19.31
CA ARG A 584 5.26 -9.76 18.42
C ARG A 584 6.42 -9.76 17.41
N PRO A 585 7.34 -10.74 17.45
CA PRO A 585 8.35 -10.91 16.42
C PRO A 585 7.82 -11.71 15.21
N GLN A 586 8.61 -11.74 14.13
CA GLN A 586 8.38 -12.63 12.99
C GLN A 586 8.74 -14.12 13.24
N TYR A 587 9.12 -14.50 14.47
CA TYR A 587 9.39 -15.91 14.77
C TYR A 587 8.14 -16.76 14.56
N SER A 588 8.30 -17.80 13.74
CA SER A 588 7.27 -18.81 13.53
C SER A 588 7.86 -20.22 13.44
N GLU A 589 7.05 -21.23 13.70
CA GLU A 589 7.42 -22.63 13.49
C GLU A 589 6.53 -23.27 12.45
N THR A 590 7.12 -23.73 11.36
CA THR A 590 6.42 -24.25 10.19
C THR A 590 6.95 -25.64 9.81
N LYS A 591 6.24 -26.38 8.96
CA LYS A 591 6.69 -27.70 8.45
C LYS A 591 7.53 -27.59 7.18
N GLY A 592 7.60 -26.39 6.58
CA GLY A 592 8.22 -26.14 5.29
C GLY A 592 7.89 -24.76 4.75
N SER A 593 8.33 -24.47 3.52
CA SER A 593 7.92 -23.29 2.74
C SER A 593 6.53 -23.45 2.11
N GLY A 594 5.88 -22.37 1.73
CA GLY A 594 4.49 -22.31 1.30
C GLY A 594 3.54 -22.03 2.46
N ILE A 595 2.24 -22.00 2.18
CA ILE A 595 1.20 -21.92 3.20
C ILE A 595 1.20 -23.23 4.01
N GLN A 596 1.43 -23.14 5.32
CA GLN A 596 1.54 -24.28 6.23
C GLN A 596 0.44 -24.26 7.29
N VAL A 597 -0.43 -25.28 7.26
CA VAL A 597 -1.52 -25.43 8.24
C VAL A 597 -1.00 -26.01 9.57
N GLY A 598 -1.48 -25.44 10.67
CA GLY A 598 -1.14 -25.83 12.04
C GLY A 598 0.28 -25.44 12.43
N ALA A 599 0.70 -24.23 12.07
CA ALA A 599 1.97 -23.61 12.44
C ALA A 599 1.90 -22.96 13.83
N PHE A 600 2.96 -22.26 14.24
CA PHE A 600 2.98 -21.51 15.50
C PHE A 600 3.64 -20.14 15.32
N GLY A 601 3.12 -19.14 16.03
CA GLY A 601 3.75 -17.83 16.20
C GLY A 601 4.11 -17.57 17.67
N PHE A 602 4.87 -16.51 17.93
CA PHE A 602 5.33 -16.17 19.28
C PHE A 602 5.01 -14.72 19.65
N VAL A 603 4.92 -14.46 20.95
CA VAL A 603 4.79 -13.12 21.54
C VAL A 603 5.69 -13.06 22.77
N PHE A 604 6.34 -11.93 23.00
CA PHE A 604 7.31 -11.74 24.08
C PHE A 604 6.86 -10.61 25.00
N ALA A 605 7.26 -10.69 26.28
CA ALA A 605 7.09 -9.60 27.23
C ALA A 605 8.39 -9.38 28.01
N TYR A 606 8.77 -8.12 28.19
CA TYR A 606 9.96 -7.69 28.91
C TYR A 606 9.58 -6.71 30.02
N GLY A 607 10.25 -6.82 31.17
CA GLY A 607 10.14 -5.83 32.24
C GLY A 607 10.81 -4.52 31.86
N ALA A 608 10.54 -3.46 32.64
CA ALA A 608 11.19 -2.15 32.49
C ALA A 608 12.73 -2.21 32.55
N ASP A 609 13.30 -3.23 33.19
CA ASP A 609 14.74 -3.50 33.28
C ASP A 609 15.31 -4.29 32.09
N GLY A 610 14.49 -4.57 31.07
CA GLY A 610 14.85 -5.34 29.89
C GLY A 610 14.86 -6.86 30.10
N ALA A 611 14.49 -7.36 31.29
CA ALA A 611 14.47 -8.79 31.56
C ALA A 611 13.23 -9.47 30.94
N LEU A 612 13.43 -10.62 30.28
CA LEU A 612 12.33 -11.46 29.79
C LEU A 612 11.42 -11.90 30.96
N VAL A 613 10.12 -11.67 30.82
CA VAL A 613 9.14 -11.97 31.88
C VAL A 613 8.99 -13.48 32.05
N PRO A 614 9.00 -14.02 33.29
CA PRO A 614 8.76 -15.44 33.52
C PRO A 614 7.41 -15.91 32.94
N GLY A 615 7.44 -17.01 32.19
CA GLY A 615 6.26 -17.53 31.47
C GLY A 615 6.18 -17.10 30.01
N TRP A 616 7.02 -16.15 29.58
CA TRP A 616 7.17 -15.72 28.20
C TRP A 616 8.47 -16.31 27.58
N PRO A 617 8.55 -16.47 26.25
CA PRO A 617 7.54 -16.11 25.24
C PRO A 617 6.29 -17.00 25.26
N ALA A 618 5.15 -16.40 24.89
CA ALA A 618 3.91 -17.13 24.66
C ALA A 618 3.93 -17.73 23.24
N ARG A 619 3.73 -19.05 23.15
CA ARG A 619 3.66 -19.78 21.89
C ARG A 619 2.21 -20.01 21.49
N LEU A 620 1.81 -19.50 20.34
CA LEU A 620 0.43 -19.48 19.85
C LEU A 620 0.27 -20.44 18.67
N SER A 621 -0.79 -21.26 18.67
CA SER A 621 -1.11 -22.09 17.50
C SER A 621 -1.72 -21.22 16.40
N ALA A 622 -1.13 -21.24 15.21
CA ALA A 622 -1.66 -20.61 14.03
C ALA A 622 -2.51 -21.61 13.23
N THR A 623 -3.62 -21.16 12.64
CA THR A 623 -4.38 -21.96 11.67
C THR A 623 -3.50 -22.22 10.45
N ALA A 624 -2.85 -21.19 9.92
CA ALA A 624 -1.83 -21.28 8.91
C ALA A 624 -0.76 -20.19 9.08
N GLU A 625 0.43 -20.42 8.57
CA GLU A 625 1.49 -19.40 8.40
C GLU A 625 2.00 -19.50 6.96
N TYR A 626 2.52 -18.42 6.39
CA TYR A 626 3.08 -18.44 5.03
C TYR A 626 4.54 -18.00 5.04
N TYR A 627 5.44 -18.96 4.84
CA TYR A 627 6.89 -18.75 4.73
C TYR A 627 7.37 -19.10 3.31
N GLY A 628 8.41 -18.46 2.79
CA GLY A 628 8.90 -18.71 1.42
C GLY A 628 8.07 -18.04 0.32
N SER A 629 7.32 -16.99 0.67
CA SER A 629 6.50 -16.14 -0.22
C SER A 629 7.23 -14.85 -0.60
N ALA A 630 6.66 -13.96 -1.41
CA ALA A 630 7.26 -12.62 -1.60
C ALA A 630 6.92 -11.66 -0.47
N GLN A 631 5.92 -12.03 0.34
CA GLN A 631 5.15 -11.17 1.22
C GLN A 631 5.47 -11.47 2.68
N GLU A 632 6.66 -11.98 2.96
CA GLU A 632 6.99 -12.63 4.23
C GLU A 632 6.99 -11.67 5.42
N PHE A 633 7.41 -10.43 5.19
CA PHE A 633 7.23 -9.33 6.14
C PHE A 633 5.79 -9.24 6.67
N VAL A 634 4.79 -9.25 5.78
CA VAL A 634 3.38 -9.21 6.21
C VAL A 634 2.85 -10.57 6.68
N THR A 635 3.34 -11.68 6.11
CA THR A 635 2.81 -13.01 6.41
C THR A 635 3.45 -13.72 7.61
N GLU A 636 4.39 -13.08 8.32
CA GLU A 636 5.08 -13.67 9.47
C GLU A 636 4.94 -12.84 10.76
N GLY A 637 4.63 -11.52 10.71
CA GLY A 637 4.87 -10.62 11.85
C GLY A 637 3.97 -9.39 12.07
N SER A 638 3.01 -9.08 11.20
CA SER A 638 2.41 -7.74 11.17
C SER A 638 1.26 -7.41 12.14
N SER A 639 0.73 -8.36 12.93
CA SER A 639 -0.31 -8.07 13.95
C SER A 639 0.31 -7.56 15.27
N ALA A 640 0.02 -6.31 15.65
CA ALA A 640 0.52 -5.74 16.89
C ALA A 640 -0.22 -6.29 18.12
N PRO A 641 0.47 -6.49 19.25
CA PRO A 641 -0.21 -6.78 20.51
C PRO A 641 -0.93 -5.52 21.03
N VAL A 642 -2.13 -5.69 21.59
CA VAL A 642 -2.83 -4.61 22.33
C VAL A 642 -3.22 -5.07 23.73
N ALA A 643 -3.19 -4.17 24.71
CA ALA A 643 -3.40 -4.53 26.11
C ALA A 643 -4.50 -3.70 26.78
N ALA A 644 -5.32 -4.34 27.60
CA ALA A 644 -6.35 -3.66 28.40
C ALA A 644 -6.73 -4.44 29.67
N ASP A 645 -7.20 -3.73 30.70
CA ASP A 645 -7.93 -4.33 31.82
C ASP A 645 -9.32 -4.74 31.34
N VAL A 646 -9.42 -5.94 30.76
CA VAL A 646 -10.67 -6.46 30.20
C VAL A 646 -11.73 -6.72 31.28
N THR A 647 -11.36 -6.75 32.56
CA THR A 647 -12.31 -6.91 33.66
C THR A 647 -12.99 -5.60 34.03
N GLY A 648 -12.44 -4.46 33.59
CA GLY A 648 -12.94 -3.13 33.93
C GLY A 648 -12.78 -2.77 35.40
N SER A 649 -11.88 -3.44 36.12
CA SER A 649 -11.65 -3.24 37.55
C SER A 649 -10.92 -1.92 37.87
N GLY A 650 -10.18 -1.39 36.89
CA GLY A 650 -9.35 -0.18 37.02
C GLY A 650 -8.06 -0.39 37.83
N VAL A 651 -7.82 -1.58 38.38
CA VAL A 651 -6.64 -1.89 39.20
C VAL A 651 -6.04 -3.27 38.91
N GLY A 652 -6.81 -4.15 38.26
CA GLY A 652 -6.41 -5.50 37.89
C GLY A 652 -5.34 -5.52 36.79
N PRO A 653 -4.79 -6.71 36.51
CA PRO A 653 -3.82 -6.88 35.45
C PRO A 653 -4.45 -6.64 34.09
N ASP A 654 -3.69 -6.02 33.19
CA ASP A 654 -4.06 -5.97 31.78
C ASP A 654 -3.89 -7.37 31.16
N LEU A 655 -4.72 -7.68 30.17
CA LEU A 655 -4.60 -8.85 29.31
C LEU A 655 -4.21 -8.38 27.91
N VAL A 656 -3.50 -9.23 27.17
CA VAL A 656 -2.96 -8.90 25.84
C VAL A 656 -3.76 -9.64 24.77
N ALA A 657 -4.37 -8.90 23.84
CA ALA A 657 -4.93 -9.46 22.62
C ALA A 657 -3.93 -9.38 21.47
N VAL A 658 -3.79 -10.47 20.72
CA VAL A 658 -2.84 -10.60 19.59
C VAL A 658 -3.18 -11.85 18.78
N ALA A 659 -2.92 -11.84 17.48
CA ALA A 659 -3.15 -12.99 16.60
C ALA A 659 -1.84 -13.45 15.92
N PRO A 660 -1.63 -14.77 15.75
CA PRO A 660 -0.80 -15.27 14.65
C PRO A 660 -1.43 -14.88 13.31
N VAL A 661 -0.63 -14.87 12.25
CA VAL A 661 -1.14 -14.65 10.90
C VAL A 661 -2.13 -15.76 10.52
N LEU A 662 -3.09 -15.42 9.68
CA LEU A 662 -4.18 -16.28 9.20
C LEU A 662 -4.94 -17.01 10.32
N SER A 663 -5.13 -16.37 11.47
CA SER A 663 -5.67 -17.02 12.67
C SER A 663 -6.63 -16.11 13.44
N PRO A 664 -7.59 -16.68 14.18
CA PRO A 664 -8.38 -15.89 15.13
C PRO A 664 -7.50 -15.34 16.27
N PRO A 665 -7.81 -14.15 16.80
CA PRO A 665 -7.04 -13.56 17.90
C PRO A 665 -7.10 -14.35 19.21
N TYR A 666 -6.04 -14.23 20.00
CA TYR A 666 -5.89 -14.81 21.34
C TYR A 666 -5.91 -13.72 22.41
N LEU A 667 -6.41 -14.04 23.60
CA LEU A 667 -6.31 -13.20 24.79
C LEU A 667 -5.41 -13.87 25.82
N LEU A 668 -4.26 -13.25 26.10
CA LEU A 668 -3.23 -13.76 27.00
C LEU A 668 -3.28 -13.07 28.35
N ASN A 669 -3.11 -13.84 29.42
CA ASN A 669 -2.95 -13.29 30.77
C ASN A 669 -1.50 -12.85 31.05
N GLY A 670 -1.26 -12.22 32.20
CA GLY A 670 0.08 -11.74 32.58
C GLY A 670 1.17 -12.81 32.69
N ALA A 671 0.80 -14.10 32.76
CA ALA A 671 1.74 -15.22 32.75
C ALA A 671 2.02 -15.78 31.34
N GLY A 672 1.57 -15.10 30.28
CA GLY A 672 1.73 -15.52 28.89
C GLY A 672 0.82 -16.70 28.49
N GLN A 673 -0.20 -17.01 29.30
CA GLN A 673 -1.09 -18.14 29.04
C GLN A 673 -2.35 -17.68 28.33
N ASN A 674 -2.78 -18.48 27.35
CA ASN A 674 -4.05 -18.28 26.67
C ASN A 674 -5.23 -18.40 27.64
N GLN A 675 -5.93 -17.30 27.87
CA GLN A 675 -7.14 -17.23 28.68
C GLN A 675 -8.41 -17.39 27.84
N ALA A 676 -8.45 -16.81 26.65
CA ALA A 676 -9.59 -16.89 25.74
C ALA A 676 -9.16 -16.74 24.26
N ARG A 677 -10.07 -17.10 23.36
CA ARG A 677 -9.93 -16.86 21.91
C ARG A 677 -11.14 -16.09 21.41
N TYR A 678 -10.93 -15.27 20.40
CA TYR A 678 -11.98 -14.56 19.68
C TYR A 678 -12.42 -15.42 18.48
N GLN A 679 -13.73 -15.56 18.28
CA GLN A 679 -14.27 -16.46 17.25
C GLN A 679 -15.35 -15.76 16.43
N GLY A 680 -14.99 -15.29 15.23
CA GLY A 680 -15.89 -14.54 14.34
C GLY A 680 -17.18 -15.30 14.01
N GLY A 681 -17.07 -16.62 13.80
CA GLY A 681 -18.15 -17.42 13.26
C GLY A 681 -18.27 -17.27 11.74
N ALA A 682 -18.97 -18.21 11.08
CA ALA A 682 -19.03 -18.20 9.63
C ALA A 682 -20.14 -17.27 9.11
N THR A 683 -19.80 -16.39 8.17
CA THR A 683 -20.75 -15.53 7.43
C THR A 683 -20.54 -15.74 5.93
N ASN A 684 -21.62 -15.88 5.18
CA ASN A 684 -21.58 -16.20 3.74
C ASN A 684 -20.79 -17.47 3.38
N GLY A 685 -20.69 -18.43 4.31
CA GLY A 685 -19.91 -19.65 4.12
C GLY A 685 -18.41 -19.48 4.28
N ASP A 686 -17.97 -18.31 4.74
CA ASP A 686 -16.59 -17.95 4.97
C ASP A 686 -16.34 -17.65 6.46
N THR A 687 -15.11 -17.85 6.94
CA THR A 687 -14.75 -17.64 8.35
C THR A 687 -13.71 -16.53 8.46
N PRO A 688 -14.00 -15.43 9.17
CA PRO A 688 -13.03 -14.36 9.43
C PRO A 688 -11.80 -14.87 10.19
N ILE A 689 -10.62 -14.40 9.77
CA ILE A 689 -9.31 -14.59 10.40
C ILE A 689 -8.47 -13.32 10.26
N VAL A 690 -7.55 -13.06 11.20
CA VAL A 690 -6.57 -11.99 11.05
C VAL A 690 -5.54 -12.37 9.99
N PHE A 691 -5.25 -11.47 9.06
CA PHE A 691 -4.17 -11.64 8.08
C PHE A 691 -3.07 -10.62 8.28
N THR A 692 -3.39 -9.33 8.13
CA THR A 692 -2.41 -8.23 8.14
C THR A 692 -2.76 -7.09 9.09
N THR A 693 -3.68 -7.32 10.02
CA THR A 693 -4.30 -6.30 10.87
C THR A 693 -3.98 -6.50 12.35
N SER A 694 -4.17 -5.45 13.14
CA SER A 694 -4.28 -5.55 14.59
C SER A 694 -5.70 -5.22 15.05
N GLY A 695 -6.01 -5.51 16.30
CA GLY A 695 -7.29 -5.13 16.89
C GLY A 695 -7.16 -4.02 17.92
N ALA A 696 -8.26 -3.39 18.26
CA ALA A 696 -8.31 -2.33 19.25
C ALA A 696 -9.31 -2.65 20.37
N PHE A 697 -9.00 -2.21 21.60
CA PHE A 697 -9.94 -2.22 22.71
C PHE A 697 -10.59 -0.84 22.86
N GLY A 698 -11.92 -0.78 22.84
CA GLY A 698 -12.65 0.47 23.00
C GLY A 698 -13.99 0.27 23.70
N LYS A 699 -14.51 1.34 24.32
CA LYS A 699 -15.82 1.30 24.96
C LYS A 699 -16.89 1.64 23.93
N VAL A 700 -17.69 0.65 23.59
CA VAL A 700 -18.84 0.82 22.69
C VAL A 700 -20.10 0.68 23.55
N THR A 701 -20.94 1.72 23.62
CA THR A 701 -22.07 1.82 24.58
C THR A 701 -21.70 1.63 26.06
N GLY A 702 -20.46 2.01 26.44
CA GLY A 702 -19.96 1.92 27.81
C GLY A 702 -19.40 0.54 28.23
N ALA A 703 -19.58 -0.50 27.41
CA ALA A 703 -18.94 -1.80 27.61
C ALA A 703 -17.64 -1.88 26.81
N LEU A 704 -16.57 -2.43 27.40
CA LEU A 704 -15.33 -2.68 26.68
C LEU A 704 -15.55 -3.78 25.63
N THR A 705 -15.09 -3.52 24.42
CA THR A 705 -15.19 -4.35 23.23
C THR A 705 -13.82 -4.46 22.59
N TYR A 706 -13.55 -5.59 21.97
CA TYR A 706 -12.37 -5.79 21.13
C TYR A 706 -12.87 -5.84 19.68
N ALA A 707 -12.33 -5.01 18.80
CA ALA A 707 -12.68 -4.94 17.37
C ALA A 707 -11.44 -5.15 16.51
N THR A 708 -11.61 -5.66 15.29
CA THR A 708 -10.53 -5.94 14.35
C THR A 708 -11.12 -6.19 12.97
N ALA A 709 -10.46 -5.65 11.94
CA ALA A 709 -10.66 -6.12 10.57
C ALA A 709 -10.08 -7.53 10.41
N GLU A 710 -10.79 -8.37 9.67
CA GLU A 710 -10.45 -9.77 9.42
C GLU A 710 -10.82 -10.17 7.98
N THR A 711 -10.05 -11.10 7.41
CA THR A 711 -10.22 -11.61 6.05
C THR A 711 -10.90 -12.99 6.06
N GLY A 712 -11.70 -13.28 5.03
CA GLY A 712 -12.34 -14.57 4.86
C GLY A 712 -11.36 -15.71 4.52
N ALA A 713 -11.20 -16.67 5.43
CA ALA A 713 -10.26 -17.78 5.27
C ALA A 713 -10.50 -18.62 4.00
N ALA A 714 -11.76 -18.90 3.66
CA ALA A 714 -12.12 -19.74 2.53
C ALA A 714 -12.01 -18.98 1.21
N SER A 715 -12.48 -17.73 1.15
CA SER A 715 -12.32 -16.90 -0.05
C SER A 715 -10.86 -16.57 -0.34
N LEU A 716 -10.07 -16.23 0.69
CA LEU A 716 -8.63 -16.02 0.56
C LEU A 716 -7.93 -17.28 0.06
N ALA A 717 -8.19 -18.44 0.67
CA ALA A 717 -7.60 -19.70 0.21
C ALA A 717 -8.02 -20.04 -1.23
N GLN A 718 -9.28 -19.79 -1.62
CA GLN A 718 -9.74 -20.03 -2.98
C GLN A 718 -9.08 -19.07 -3.98
N ALA A 719 -8.97 -17.78 -3.64
CA ALA A 719 -8.28 -16.78 -4.44
C ALA A 719 -6.80 -17.19 -4.64
N LEU A 720 -6.11 -17.53 -3.54
CA LEU A 720 -4.70 -17.92 -3.51
C LEU A 720 -4.39 -19.27 -4.19
N LEU A 721 -5.28 -20.27 -4.12
CA LEU A 721 -5.02 -21.62 -4.65
C LEU A 721 -5.59 -21.85 -6.06
N THR A 722 -6.50 -20.99 -6.53
CA THR A 722 -7.15 -21.16 -7.85
C THR A 722 -7.10 -19.86 -8.66
N PRO A 723 -5.98 -19.53 -9.32
CA PRO A 723 -5.85 -18.26 -10.04
C PRO A 723 -6.91 -18.04 -11.13
N ASN A 724 -7.53 -19.10 -11.66
CA ASN A 724 -8.55 -19.02 -12.70
C ASN A 724 -10.01 -19.07 -12.18
N GLY A 725 -10.20 -19.10 -10.86
CA GLY A 725 -11.50 -19.36 -10.23
C GLY A 725 -12.52 -18.22 -10.35
N GLY A 726 -12.07 -16.98 -10.49
CA GLY A 726 -12.93 -15.82 -10.37
C GLY A 726 -13.51 -15.71 -8.97
N THR A 727 -12.67 -15.67 -7.95
CA THR A 727 -13.12 -15.59 -6.55
C THR A 727 -12.53 -14.34 -5.93
N ALA A 728 -13.41 -13.39 -5.60
CA ALA A 728 -13.06 -12.24 -4.80
C ALA A 728 -12.81 -12.67 -3.35
N ILE A 729 -11.92 -11.96 -2.68
CA ILE A 729 -11.65 -12.15 -1.26
C ILE A 729 -12.75 -11.40 -0.48
N ASN A 730 -13.33 -12.06 0.52
CA ASN A 730 -14.31 -11.44 1.40
C ASN A 730 -13.61 -10.81 2.58
N GLU A 731 -14.00 -9.59 2.93
CA GLU A 731 -13.41 -8.82 4.02
C GLU A 731 -14.48 -8.47 5.04
N TYR A 732 -14.08 -8.47 6.32
CA TYR A 732 -14.98 -8.34 7.45
C TYR A 732 -14.45 -7.36 8.49
N GLU A 733 -15.35 -6.61 9.09
CA GLU A 733 -15.12 -6.02 10.42
C GLU A 733 -15.72 -6.96 11.47
N VAL A 734 -15.05 -7.14 12.62
CA VAL A 734 -15.52 -8.05 13.66
C VAL A 734 -15.39 -7.45 15.06
N ALA A 735 -16.51 -7.28 15.75
CA ALA A 735 -16.55 -6.89 17.15
C ALA A 735 -16.82 -8.07 18.09
N TYR A 736 -16.09 -8.11 19.21
CA TYR A 736 -16.13 -9.15 20.22
C TYR A 736 -16.35 -8.61 21.64
N PRO A 737 -16.88 -9.42 22.57
CA PRO A 737 -16.73 -9.13 24.00
C PRO A 737 -15.24 -9.05 24.37
N ALA A 738 -14.84 -8.05 25.17
CA ALA A 738 -13.42 -7.87 25.52
C ALA A 738 -12.79 -9.09 26.21
N GLN A 739 -13.57 -9.91 26.93
CA GLN A 739 -13.08 -11.11 27.61
C GLN A 739 -12.90 -12.33 26.68
N GLY A 740 -13.12 -12.18 25.37
CA GLY A 740 -13.08 -13.25 24.38
C GLY A 740 -14.41 -13.98 24.19
N GLY A 741 -14.42 -14.94 23.28
CA GLY A 741 -15.60 -15.72 22.90
C GLY A 741 -16.09 -15.40 21.48
N SER A 742 -17.37 -15.70 21.22
CA SER A 742 -17.99 -15.47 19.92
C SER A 742 -18.16 -13.98 19.62
N ALA A 743 -18.15 -13.64 18.32
CA ALA A 743 -18.49 -12.30 17.85
C ALA A 743 -19.85 -11.83 18.37
N ARG A 744 -19.98 -10.51 18.50
CA ARG A 744 -21.22 -9.87 18.95
C ARG A 744 -22.33 -10.03 17.90
N PRO A 745 -23.61 -10.02 18.30
CA PRO A 745 -24.72 -10.10 17.34
C PRO A 745 -24.61 -9.02 16.26
N GLY A 746 -24.73 -9.42 15.00
CA GLY A 746 -24.59 -8.54 13.83
C GLY A 746 -23.20 -8.58 13.19
N TYR A 747 -22.20 -9.11 13.90
CA TYR A 747 -20.87 -9.38 13.39
C TYR A 747 -20.69 -10.85 13.01
N PRO A 748 -19.78 -11.18 12.07
CA PRO A 748 -18.92 -10.26 11.29
C PRO A 748 -19.73 -9.44 10.26
N ALA A 749 -19.39 -8.15 10.13
CA ALA A 749 -20.00 -7.23 9.17
C ALA A 749 -19.13 -7.18 7.91
N VAL A 750 -19.74 -7.06 6.72
CA VAL A 750 -18.99 -7.02 5.46
C VAL A 750 -18.37 -5.64 5.25
N ARG A 751 -17.10 -5.60 4.82
CA ARG A 751 -16.38 -4.39 4.39
C ARG A 751 -15.79 -4.56 2.98
N GLN A 752 -15.41 -3.45 2.37
CA GLN A 752 -14.70 -3.40 1.10
C GLN A 752 -13.20 -3.19 1.34
N GLY A 753 -12.37 -3.89 0.55
CA GLY A 753 -10.92 -3.80 0.63
C GLY A 753 -10.30 -4.61 1.77
N ILE A 754 -9.07 -5.07 1.59
CA ILE A 754 -8.24 -5.70 2.61
C ILE A 754 -7.64 -4.60 3.48
N ASP A 755 -7.63 -4.80 4.80
CA ASP A 755 -6.92 -3.91 5.71
C ASP A 755 -5.47 -4.41 5.95
N PHE A 756 -4.52 -3.47 5.98
CA PHE A 756 -3.08 -3.74 6.02
C PHE A 756 -2.42 -2.83 7.04
N LEU A 757 -1.98 -3.39 8.17
CA LEU A 757 -1.38 -2.67 9.29
C LEU A 757 -2.36 -1.76 10.04
N GLY A 758 -3.64 -1.74 9.67
CA GLY A 758 -4.69 -1.02 10.38
C GLY A 758 -5.06 -1.63 11.73
N GLU A 759 -5.52 -0.74 12.62
CA GLU A 759 -6.14 -1.05 13.91
C GLU A 759 -7.36 -0.16 14.09
N PRO A 760 -8.59 -0.68 14.25
CA PRO A 760 -9.79 0.15 14.12
C PRO A 760 -9.85 1.27 15.16
N ALA A 761 -10.22 2.47 14.72
CA ALA A 761 -10.53 3.57 15.61
C ALA A 761 -11.92 3.34 16.24
N ILE A 762 -12.05 3.58 17.55
CA ILE A 762 -13.32 3.42 18.27
C ILE A 762 -13.73 4.76 18.87
N ALA A 763 -14.64 5.47 18.20
CA ALA A 763 -15.08 6.81 18.58
C ALA A 763 -16.51 7.11 18.11
N ASP A 764 -17.18 8.06 18.77
CA ASP A 764 -18.53 8.54 18.41
C ASP A 764 -18.44 9.51 17.24
N VAL A 765 -18.37 8.96 16.03
CA VAL A 765 -18.23 9.72 14.78
C VAL A 765 -19.58 10.12 14.19
N THR A 766 -20.67 9.68 14.80
CA THR A 766 -22.05 10.04 14.43
C THR A 766 -22.62 11.16 15.30
N GLY A 767 -22.02 11.42 16.47
CA GLY A 767 -22.47 12.40 17.45
C GLY A 767 -23.72 11.96 18.22
N ASP A 768 -24.01 10.65 18.26
CA ASP A 768 -25.21 10.10 18.89
C ASP A 768 -25.01 9.68 20.37
N GLY A 769 -23.77 9.81 20.87
CA GLY A 769 -23.34 9.43 22.20
C GLY A 769 -22.86 7.97 22.32
N MET A 770 -22.85 7.21 21.23
CA MET A 770 -22.30 5.86 21.14
C MET A 770 -21.07 5.87 20.24
N ALA A 771 -20.05 5.10 20.60
CA ALA A 771 -18.91 4.93 19.71
C ALA A 771 -19.27 3.99 18.56
N GLU A 772 -18.68 4.24 17.41
CA GLU A 772 -18.61 3.35 16.27
C GLU A 772 -17.22 2.72 16.18
N ILE A 773 -17.10 1.70 15.36
CA ILE A 773 -15.84 1.09 14.92
C ILE A 773 -15.56 1.59 13.51
N VAL A 774 -14.46 2.32 13.33
CA VAL A 774 -14.10 3.01 12.09
C VAL A 774 -12.80 2.44 11.55
N ASP A 775 -12.79 2.13 10.26
CA ASP A 775 -11.63 1.49 9.64
C ASP A 775 -11.45 1.82 8.15
N GLY A 776 -10.18 1.87 7.74
CA GLY A 776 -9.69 2.10 6.39
C GLY A 776 -9.50 0.79 5.61
N GLY A 777 -8.46 0.70 4.78
CA GLY A 777 -8.11 -0.45 3.93
C GLY A 777 -7.67 -0.05 2.53
N ASP A 778 -7.32 -1.04 1.70
CA ASP A 778 -6.87 -0.90 0.30
C ASP A 778 -8.00 -0.52 -0.69
N SER A 779 -9.00 0.20 -0.21
CA SER A 779 -10.15 0.62 -1.00
C SER A 779 -10.50 2.09 -0.78
N ASN A 780 -11.35 2.59 -1.67
CA ASN A 780 -11.81 3.98 -1.68
C ASN A 780 -12.91 4.25 -0.64
N ALA A 781 -12.91 3.51 0.48
CA ALA A 781 -13.98 3.47 1.45
C ALA A 781 -13.43 3.55 2.88
N MET A 782 -13.78 4.62 3.58
CA MET A 782 -13.66 4.71 5.04
C MET A 782 -14.96 4.18 5.65
N HIS A 783 -14.86 3.05 6.33
CA HIS A 783 -16.00 2.31 6.89
C HIS A 783 -16.29 2.74 8.31
N SER A 784 -17.54 2.56 8.72
CA SER A 784 -17.96 2.71 10.12
C SER A 784 -19.07 1.70 10.44
N TYR A 785 -19.02 1.13 11.64
CA TYR A 785 -20.01 0.16 12.11
C TYR A 785 -20.41 0.42 13.55
N ASP A 786 -21.71 0.34 13.83
CA ASP A 786 -22.22 0.36 15.19
C ASP A 786 -21.98 -0.99 15.91
N LEU A 787 -22.34 -1.07 17.19
CA LEU A 787 -22.18 -2.29 18.00
C LEU A 787 -23.03 -3.49 17.51
N THR A 788 -23.95 -3.26 16.59
CA THR A 788 -24.82 -4.27 15.95
C THR A 788 -24.37 -4.61 14.52
N GLY A 789 -23.19 -4.14 14.10
CA GLY A 789 -22.62 -4.38 12.78
C GLY A 789 -23.38 -3.68 11.65
N GLN A 790 -24.20 -2.67 11.97
CA GLN A 790 -24.87 -1.85 10.96
C GLN A 790 -24.01 -0.64 10.62
N VAL A 791 -24.02 -0.25 9.35
CA VAL A 791 -23.37 0.97 8.88
C VAL A 791 -24.23 2.17 9.31
N PRO A 792 -23.68 3.13 10.06
CA PRO A 792 -24.41 4.33 10.46
C PRO A 792 -24.81 5.21 9.26
N ALA A 793 -25.69 6.19 9.52
CA ALA A 793 -26.06 7.18 8.51
C ALA A 793 -24.84 7.99 8.05
N ASP A 794 -24.84 8.43 6.79
CA ASP A 794 -23.75 9.18 6.15
C ASP A 794 -22.40 8.43 6.01
N PHE A 795 -22.34 7.14 6.37
CA PHE A 795 -21.23 6.22 6.07
C PHE A 795 -21.62 5.17 5.00
N PRO A 796 -20.64 4.58 4.30
CA PRO A 796 -19.20 4.89 4.36
C PRO A 796 -18.85 6.23 3.68
N LYS A 797 -17.67 6.76 3.99
CA LYS A 797 -17.10 7.92 3.29
C LYS A 797 -16.22 7.46 2.13
N TRP A 798 -16.21 8.21 1.03
CA TRP A 798 -15.33 7.95 -0.09
C TRP A 798 -13.98 8.61 0.11
N THR A 799 -12.92 7.86 -0.20
CA THR A 799 -11.52 8.32 -0.21
C THR A 799 -10.90 7.90 -1.55
N PRO A 800 -9.96 8.65 -2.16
CA PRO A 800 -9.44 8.38 -3.50
C PRO A 800 -8.47 7.19 -3.58
N GLY A 801 -8.35 6.39 -2.51
CA GLY A 801 -7.49 5.23 -2.48
C GLY A 801 -7.14 4.75 -1.08
N TRP A 802 -5.95 4.17 -0.95
CA TRP A 802 -5.59 3.31 0.18
C TRP A 802 -5.29 4.11 1.46
N ASN A 803 -6.01 3.75 2.52
CA ASN A 803 -5.71 4.09 3.91
C ASN A 803 -4.84 2.99 4.50
N LEU A 804 -3.53 3.21 4.67
CA LEU A 804 -2.63 2.17 5.16
C LEU A 804 -2.90 1.88 6.63
N PHE A 805 -2.80 2.88 7.50
CA PHE A 805 -3.20 2.75 8.91
C PHE A 805 -4.63 3.26 9.11
N ALA A 806 -5.12 3.05 10.33
CA ALA A 806 -6.43 3.55 10.73
C ALA A 806 -6.49 5.07 10.80
N PRO A 807 -7.68 5.69 10.65
CA PRO A 807 -7.82 7.12 10.79
C PRO A 807 -7.52 7.58 12.22
N ALA A 808 -7.10 8.83 12.36
CA ALA A 808 -7.07 9.51 13.64
C ALA A 808 -8.44 10.10 13.98
N VAL A 809 -8.82 10.08 15.25
CA VAL A 809 -10.10 10.59 15.75
C VAL A 809 -9.89 11.60 16.86
N GLY A 810 -10.56 12.74 16.79
CA GLY A 810 -10.46 13.80 17.80
C GLY A 810 -11.35 14.99 17.49
N ASP A 811 -11.61 15.83 18.49
CA ASP A 811 -12.33 17.09 18.30
C ASP A 811 -11.32 18.16 17.90
N LEU A 812 -11.07 18.30 16.59
CA LEU A 812 -10.03 19.19 16.07
C LEU A 812 -10.30 20.63 16.51
N MET A 813 -11.58 21.02 16.45
CA MET A 813 -12.03 22.40 16.65
C MET A 813 -12.43 22.73 18.09
N SER A 814 -12.39 21.75 19.00
CA SER A 814 -12.89 21.86 20.37
C SER A 814 -14.36 22.33 20.43
N ASP A 815 -15.18 21.90 19.48
CA ASP A 815 -16.59 22.28 19.35
C ASP A 815 -17.57 21.23 19.88
N GLY A 816 -17.05 20.07 20.33
CA GLY A 816 -17.81 18.94 20.84
C GLY A 816 -18.15 17.89 19.79
N THR A 817 -17.68 18.04 18.55
CA THR A 817 -17.80 17.05 17.46
C THR A 817 -16.52 16.23 17.34
N VAL A 818 -16.63 14.95 17.00
CA VAL A 818 -15.45 14.13 16.67
C VAL A 818 -15.22 14.20 15.17
N ASP A 819 -14.02 14.62 14.79
CA ASP A 819 -13.52 14.63 13.42
C ASP A 819 -12.72 13.35 13.12
N LEU A 820 -12.68 12.98 11.84
CA LEU A 820 -11.95 11.83 11.32
C LEU A 820 -10.86 12.31 10.37
N VAL A 821 -9.61 12.07 10.72
CA VAL A 821 -8.47 12.53 9.92
C VAL A 821 -7.74 11.34 9.33
N SER A 822 -7.49 11.36 8.02
CA SER A 822 -6.74 10.30 7.36
C SER A 822 -5.87 10.85 6.23
N THR A 823 -4.67 10.29 6.09
CA THR A 823 -3.80 10.50 4.95
C THR A 823 -3.88 9.31 3.99
N MET A 824 -3.77 9.61 2.69
CA MET A 824 -3.87 8.62 1.63
C MET A 824 -2.52 8.45 0.94
N ARG A 825 -2.25 7.22 0.50
CA ARG A 825 -1.11 6.92 -0.37
C ARG A 825 -1.11 7.74 -1.67
N GLU A 826 -2.29 8.10 -2.18
CA GLU A 826 -2.47 8.94 -3.37
C GLU A 826 -2.13 10.42 -3.14
N GLY A 827 -1.73 10.79 -1.92
CA GLY A 827 -1.27 12.12 -1.56
C GLY A 827 -2.39 13.10 -1.27
N TYR A 828 -3.34 12.67 -0.44
CA TYR A 828 -4.39 13.52 0.11
C TYR A 828 -4.49 13.41 1.62
N LEU A 829 -4.79 14.52 2.28
CA LEU A 829 -5.22 14.60 3.67
C LEU A 829 -6.72 14.91 3.71
N PHE A 830 -7.48 14.06 4.39
CA PHE A 830 -8.93 14.18 4.58
C PHE A 830 -9.26 14.52 6.04
N VAL A 831 -10.31 15.34 6.21
CA VAL A 831 -10.95 15.68 7.49
C VAL A 831 -12.46 15.71 7.30
#